data_AF-A0A7R9QC39-F1
#
_entry.id   AF-A0A7R9QC39-F1
#
_cell.length_a   1.000
_cell.length_b   1.000
_cell.length_c   1.000
_cell.angle_alpha   90.00
_cell.angle_beta   90.00
_cell.angle_gamma   90.00
#
_symmetry.space_group_name_H-M   'P 1'
#
loop_
_entity.id
_entity.type
_entity.pdbx_description
1 polymer ?
#
loop_
_entity_poly.entity_id
_entity_poly.type
_entity_poly.pdbx_seq_one_letter_code
_entity_poly.pdbx_strand_id
1 'polypeptide(L)'
;MTKFLGNDNNCGQNMSAFVKFRLSSSLLLCSSVLFQQKLNSNRRFGDLMARDCSVLSVKRRQHKCNRIVTHDVYRDEVHHSGLLPFPHEWQYDLPSLNKSEDLLIYGVNSSKQSIYITIKWRPKGVDNRVNASISLRFDDNNSNTYTLEEDSEVEYRSNEYRMGGLGLEINTPFRRKRIKFRGYLIKNDNQLVYVRFRFLWYAVSRVYDFTHDFDDQFMAKEMALSPKSDTSDNRFEDRFEQFGQIKGTFSEELTEERELYFWGSMRNAKRVDLSGGKGSSLAVLKSLSEDMVKEDYENQFIVPNGVIVTTNAYQRLLCDHKELLQEIQELEEFTQLSPKELKTKCNELMNSISAHSLPQVVKQDIKQKLSENFNDFETKQFAVRSSGASEDSEEMSAAGQMTTYLGVRGLEEIYSSVMMCWSSQFSHIAVQYKRGYGQPINSPMAVVIQEMIGCQSAGVMFTCDPMTGDERHLEITANYGLGESVVSASSEPDTIKVSVNIESNSLSTRRRVNGIESKVIGQKKTLIKLSESGGTVEEAVDDTSNCCVSDDDLIRLADIGLRIHKHYGNARDIEWGLKGGQIFMLQSRPVTNLDNSYTDYEILHELDSSHPTEYEIYSRAHWGENFPGASSWIDLIIAKKQLMDDKSYDLVAVLKQLFTAKDTWKGILDSFHIICDISVKHHGPVSMGSSIKLMILREFLESCLSNNPNLEADYNLLISSCSDVVSAEVPNSLRQIAKSIKDKQSFRQLTDEEALQVLVKGNHESSAKFRQFLDIHGHRGYRELDPMYDTWKLNPIPCVQTIKGLLSGNEIQLQPKAVKSVDQVVDELKTPLTSVKKLLLKKLVLPWAQRGVGYRELSKYFMVYMNDLWRQGFRLLAQRMAAEGLIPTADHFFYLTVPEVEALCNGDRNSLILSRVRHRRRLYPQMDGYKFEEFIKGPQMRPRNFEKRITPPTMSTGMVQMRGTPVSNGTVSARVCVSEDITEAHNIQSGDILITYSTDIGWSPYFPLLSGIITEIGGTVSHGAVIAREYGIPCLIAVEGACSAFKTGDTCVLDTTTQTITKVQ
;
A
#
# COMPACT_ATOMS: atom_id res chain seq x y z
N MET A 1 -18.96 46.92 38.58
CA MET A 1 -20.28 47.41 38.11
C MET A 1 -21.23 46.22 38.13
N THR A 2 -22.05 46.06 39.18
CA THR A 2 -23.44 46.59 39.29
C THR A 2 -24.35 46.03 38.20
N LYS A 3 -25.34 45.21 38.57
CA LYS A 3 -26.73 45.68 38.83
C LYS A 3 -27.19 46.67 37.73
N PHE A 4 -28.01 46.22 36.78
CA PHE A 4 -29.13 46.99 36.22
C PHE A 4 -30.03 46.08 35.34
N LEU A 5 -31.22 45.74 35.85
CA LEU A 5 -32.39 45.17 35.16
C LEU A 5 -32.22 43.79 34.45
N GLY A 6 -33.19 42.88 34.52
CA GLY A 6 -34.46 42.93 35.24
C GLY A 6 -35.23 41.60 35.20
N ASN A 7 -36.44 41.64 35.76
CA ASN A 7 -37.52 40.65 35.77
C ASN A 7 -37.56 39.72 34.52
N ASP A 8 -38.01 38.46 34.63
CA ASP A 8 -39.26 38.13 35.31
C ASP A 8 -39.37 36.80 36.08
N ASN A 9 -40.51 36.66 36.75
CA ASN A 9 -40.82 35.66 37.75
C ASN A 9 -41.35 34.36 37.15
N ASN A 10 -40.92 33.23 37.69
CA ASN A 10 -41.83 32.17 38.14
C ASN A 10 -41.10 31.15 39.03
N CYS A 11 -41.05 31.42 40.34
CA CYS A 11 -40.62 30.43 41.33
C CYS A 11 -41.80 29.50 41.64
N GLY A 12 -41.73 28.24 41.19
CA GLY A 12 -42.91 27.36 41.13
C GLY A 12 -42.78 25.94 41.67
N GLN A 13 -41.57 25.39 41.84
CA GLN A 13 -41.30 24.14 42.59
C GLN A 13 -39.79 23.83 42.64
N ASN A 14 -39.14 24.02 43.80
CA ASN A 14 -37.84 23.41 44.12
C ASN A 14 -37.50 23.64 45.60
N MET A 15 -37.65 22.62 46.46
CA MET A 15 -37.22 22.71 47.87
C MET A 15 -36.84 21.35 48.49
N SER A 16 -35.86 20.68 47.89
CA SER A 16 -35.25 19.44 48.44
C SER A 16 -33.74 19.34 48.14
N ALA A 17 -33.06 20.48 48.03
CA ALA A 17 -31.66 20.55 47.62
C ALA A 17 -30.73 21.14 48.70
N PHE A 18 -30.25 20.29 49.62
CA PHE A 18 -28.90 20.44 50.24
C PHE A 18 -28.44 19.11 50.88
N VAL A 19 -27.12 18.90 50.94
CA VAL A 19 -26.42 17.77 51.59
C VAL A 19 -26.69 16.36 51.02
N LYS A 20 -26.07 16.06 49.87
CA LYS A 20 -25.40 14.76 49.62
C LYS A 20 -24.37 14.87 48.49
N PHE A 21 -23.15 15.28 48.82
CA PHE A 21 -22.03 15.24 47.88
C PHE A 21 -21.68 13.77 47.58
N ARG A 22 -21.80 13.37 46.31
CA ARG A 22 -21.24 12.11 45.79
C ARG A 22 -20.51 12.43 44.49
N LEU A 23 -19.28 11.95 44.36
CA LEU A 23 -18.41 12.26 43.23
C LEU A 23 -18.91 11.56 41.95
N SER A 24 -19.52 12.31 41.04
CA SER A 24 -19.92 11.84 39.72
C SER A 24 -19.07 12.50 38.62
N SER A 25 -18.08 11.75 38.10
CA SER A 25 -17.68 11.75 36.69
C SER A 25 -17.81 13.07 35.89
N SER A 26 -17.11 14.12 36.31
CA SER A 26 -17.18 15.46 35.70
C SER A 26 -15.85 16.23 35.77
N LEU A 27 -14.76 15.57 35.37
CA LEU A 27 -13.45 16.21 35.18
C LEU A 27 -12.65 15.64 33.98
N LEU A 28 -13.34 15.02 33.03
CA LEU A 28 -12.78 14.47 31.78
C LEU A 28 -13.71 14.80 30.59
N LEU A 29 -14.02 16.10 30.40
CA LEU A 29 -14.69 16.66 29.22
C LEU A 29 -14.72 18.21 29.31
N CYS A 30 -13.55 18.86 29.16
CA CYS A 30 -13.43 20.33 29.24
C CYS A 30 -12.36 20.91 28.29
N SER A 31 -12.49 20.62 26.99
CA SER A 31 -11.77 21.37 25.93
C SER A 31 -12.54 21.51 24.60
N SER A 32 -13.76 20.96 24.48
CA SER A 32 -14.50 20.89 23.20
C SER A 32 -15.96 21.39 23.21
N VAL A 33 -16.53 21.76 24.38
CA VAL A 33 -17.98 22.03 24.50
C VAL A 33 -18.32 23.52 24.74
N LEU A 34 -17.37 24.35 25.17
CA LEU A 34 -17.62 25.73 25.61
C LEU A 34 -17.59 26.81 24.50
N PHE A 35 -17.68 26.44 23.22
CA PHE A 35 -17.70 27.40 22.10
C PHE A 35 -18.91 27.30 21.16
N GLN A 36 -19.93 26.48 21.49
CA GLN A 36 -21.03 26.16 20.55
C GLN A 36 -22.41 26.75 20.91
N GLN A 37 -22.53 27.61 21.93
CA GLN A 37 -23.81 28.21 22.35
C GLN A 37 -23.93 29.74 22.14
N LYS A 38 -23.06 30.38 21.33
CA LYS A 38 -23.12 31.85 21.14
C LYS A 38 -22.89 32.39 19.72
N LEU A 39 -23.14 31.59 18.68
CA LEU A 39 -23.04 32.02 17.28
C LEU A 39 -24.32 31.84 16.43
N ASN A 40 -25.48 31.63 17.05
CA ASN A 40 -26.79 31.62 16.36
C ASN A 40 -27.30 33.01 15.92
N SER A 41 -26.41 33.99 15.72
CA SER A 41 -26.78 35.38 15.43
C SER A 41 -25.76 36.13 14.56
N ASN A 42 -25.35 35.55 13.42
CA ASN A 42 -24.94 36.34 12.25
C ASN A 42 -25.03 35.53 10.94
N ARG A 43 -26.20 35.58 10.31
CA ARG A 43 -26.58 34.81 9.11
C ARG A 43 -25.93 35.31 7.80
N ARG A 44 -24.75 35.94 7.86
CA ARG A 44 -24.06 36.59 6.73
C ARG A 44 -22.70 35.99 6.35
N PHE A 45 -22.23 34.96 7.06
CA PHE A 45 -20.94 34.31 6.76
C PHE A 45 -21.08 33.02 5.93
N GLY A 46 -22.25 32.37 5.96
CA GLY A 46 -22.54 31.18 5.14
C GLY A 46 -22.60 31.49 3.65
N ASP A 47 -23.32 32.56 3.29
CA ASP A 47 -23.50 33.02 1.90
C ASP A 47 -22.18 33.37 1.19
N LEU A 48 -21.10 33.59 1.94
CA LEU A 48 -19.77 33.90 1.40
C LEU A 48 -18.93 32.65 1.08
N MET A 49 -19.27 31.49 1.66
CA MET A 49 -18.56 30.21 1.46
C MET A 49 -19.21 29.32 0.39
N ALA A 50 -20.45 29.61 -0.01
CA ALA A 50 -21.23 28.81 -0.95
C ALA A 50 -20.84 29.01 -2.43
N ARG A 51 -19.55 29.18 -2.75
CA ARG A 51 -19.09 29.54 -4.12
C ARG A 51 -18.23 28.52 -4.86
N ASP A 52 -17.62 27.57 -4.17
CA ASP A 52 -16.65 26.62 -4.78
C ASP A 52 -16.75 25.23 -4.11
N CYS A 53 -17.77 24.41 -4.47
CA CYS A 53 -17.90 23.03 -3.97
C CYS A 53 -18.77 22.13 -4.87
N SER A 54 -18.71 20.80 -4.68
CA SER A 54 -19.02 19.81 -5.73
C SER A 54 -20.02 18.68 -5.42
N VAL A 55 -20.59 18.12 -6.51
CA VAL A 55 -21.97 17.60 -6.55
C VAL A 55 -22.14 16.44 -7.55
N LEU A 56 -22.85 15.35 -7.19
CA LEU A 56 -23.15 14.13 -7.98
C LEU A 56 -24.68 13.93 -8.24
N SER A 57 -25.12 13.07 -9.19
CA SER A 57 -26.57 12.80 -9.46
C SER A 57 -26.96 11.61 -10.38
N VAL A 58 -27.48 10.48 -9.86
CA VAL A 58 -27.81 9.24 -10.64
C VAL A 58 -29.26 8.71 -10.47
N LYS A 59 -30.08 8.71 -11.54
CA LYS A 59 -31.54 8.41 -11.55
C LYS A 59 -31.98 6.93 -11.72
N ARG A 60 -32.85 6.39 -10.84
CA ARG A 60 -34.13 5.68 -11.18
C ARG A 60 -35.05 5.37 -9.97
N ARG A 61 -36.34 5.09 -10.21
CA ARG A 61 -37.42 5.08 -9.18
C ARG A 61 -37.76 3.72 -8.52
N GLN A 62 -38.29 3.83 -7.29
CA GLN A 62 -39.10 2.88 -6.48
C GLN A 62 -38.41 1.60 -5.92
N HIS A 63 -38.66 1.17 -4.68
CA HIS A 63 -39.40 1.79 -3.54
C HIS A 63 -39.00 1.18 -2.17
N LYS A 64 -39.07 2.01 -1.10
CA LYS A 64 -39.13 1.68 0.35
C LYS A 64 -37.85 1.17 1.06
N CYS A 65 -37.12 2.14 1.62
CA CYS A 65 -36.30 2.10 2.85
C CYS A 65 -34.99 1.28 2.87
N ASN A 66 -34.04 1.79 3.66
CA ASN A 66 -32.74 1.20 4.01
C ASN A 66 -31.83 0.85 2.81
N ARG A 67 -31.47 1.86 2.01
CA ARG A 67 -30.59 1.68 0.83
C ARG A 67 -29.11 2.03 1.08
N ILE A 68 -28.80 2.97 1.96
CA ILE A 68 -27.44 3.23 2.47
C ILE A 68 -27.57 3.48 3.98
N VAL A 69 -26.77 2.78 4.79
CA VAL A 69 -26.82 2.93 6.27
C VAL A 69 -25.55 3.63 6.73
N THR A 70 -25.63 4.95 6.87
CA THR A 70 -24.68 5.73 7.67
C THR A 70 -25.35 6.15 8.98
N HIS A 71 -24.53 6.46 10.00
CA HIS A 71 -24.90 6.62 11.43
C HIS A 71 -25.24 5.27 12.10
N ASP A 72 -24.91 5.06 13.38
CA ASP A 72 -24.59 6.04 14.43
C ASP A 72 -23.35 5.64 15.25
N VAL A 73 -22.62 6.61 15.81
CA VAL A 73 -21.37 6.40 16.56
C VAL A 73 -21.63 5.80 17.96
N TYR A 74 -22.90 5.74 18.38
CA TYR A 74 -23.34 5.25 19.70
C TYR A 74 -23.85 3.80 19.71
N ARG A 75 -23.43 2.95 18.76
CA ARG A 75 -23.78 1.51 18.74
C ARG A 75 -22.58 0.63 18.37
N ASP A 76 -22.38 -0.46 19.11
CA ASP A 76 -21.20 -1.35 19.06
C ASP A 76 -21.12 -2.27 17.83
N GLU A 77 -21.70 -1.89 16.68
CA GLU A 77 -21.68 -2.70 15.45
C GLU A 77 -20.85 -2.02 14.35
N VAL A 78 -19.76 -2.67 13.93
CA VAL A 78 -18.71 -2.09 13.07
C VAL A 78 -19.25 -1.50 11.76
N HIS A 79 -20.25 -2.12 11.13
CA HIS A 79 -20.84 -1.60 9.89
C HIS A 79 -21.67 -0.33 10.11
N HIS A 80 -22.35 -0.18 11.25
CA HIS A 80 -23.15 1.00 11.60
C HIS A 80 -22.29 2.24 11.90
N SER A 81 -21.02 2.05 12.30
CA SER A 81 -20.05 3.15 12.47
C SER A 81 -19.73 3.91 11.17
N GLY A 82 -20.08 3.33 10.00
CA GLY A 82 -19.71 3.86 8.69
C GLY A 82 -18.27 3.54 8.26
N LEU A 83 -17.45 2.85 9.07
CA LEU A 83 -16.04 2.58 8.75
C LEU A 83 -15.83 1.51 7.66
N LEU A 84 -16.65 0.45 7.63
CA LEU A 84 -16.59 -0.62 6.62
C LEU A 84 -17.84 -0.59 5.72
N PRO A 85 -17.70 -0.87 4.42
CA PRO A 85 -18.86 -0.96 3.52
C PRO A 85 -19.69 -2.21 3.80
N PHE A 86 -21.01 -2.10 3.66
CA PHE A 86 -21.86 -3.29 3.55
C PHE A 86 -21.68 -3.94 2.16
N PRO A 87 -21.79 -5.27 2.01
CA PRO A 87 -21.65 -5.94 0.71
C PRO A 87 -22.62 -5.44 -0.38
N HIS A 88 -23.77 -4.87 -0.01
CA HIS A 88 -24.73 -4.29 -0.95
C HIS A 88 -24.37 -2.87 -1.42
N GLU A 89 -23.52 -2.12 -0.69
CA GLU A 89 -23.14 -0.75 -1.09
C GLU A 89 -22.36 -0.74 -2.41
N TRP A 90 -21.56 -1.79 -2.66
CA TRP A 90 -20.91 -2.03 -3.96
C TRP A 90 -21.90 -2.06 -5.13
N GLN A 91 -23.14 -2.52 -4.92
CA GLN A 91 -24.18 -2.59 -5.97
C GLN A 91 -24.84 -1.24 -6.27
N TYR A 92 -24.57 -0.20 -5.46
CA TYR A 92 -25.09 1.15 -5.65
C TYR A 92 -24.02 2.15 -6.08
N ASP A 93 -22.74 1.82 -5.93
CA ASP A 93 -21.61 2.65 -6.34
C ASP A 93 -21.01 2.25 -7.71
N LEU A 94 -21.43 1.09 -8.25
CA LEU A 94 -21.19 0.62 -9.63
C LEU A 94 -22.33 1.05 -10.58
N PRO A 95 -22.03 1.45 -11.83
CA PRO A 95 -23.03 1.93 -12.79
C PRO A 95 -23.86 0.79 -13.38
N SER A 96 -25.16 1.02 -13.56
CA SER A 96 -26.11 0.00 -13.98
C SER A 96 -26.36 0.01 -15.49
N LEU A 97 -25.83 -1.00 -16.19
CA LEU A 97 -26.05 -1.30 -17.63
C LEU A 97 -27.47 -0.99 -18.14
N ASN A 98 -28.49 -1.32 -17.32
CA ASN A 98 -29.90 -1.23 -17.67
C ASN A 98 -30.53 0.16 -17.46
N LYS A 99 -29.78 1.15 -16.94
CA LYS A 99 -30.28 2.45 -16.43
C LYS A 99 -29.56 3.64 -17.06
N SER A 100 -30.22 4.80 -17.07
CA SER A 100 -29.60 6.06 -17.51
C SER A 100 -29.13 6.82 -16.27
N GLU A 101 -27.83 7.10 -16.17
CA GLU A 101 -27.14 7.51 -14.95
C GLU A 101 -26.12 8.62 -15.29
N ASP A 102 -25.89 9.58 -14.38
CA ASP A 102 -24.95 10.70 -14.62
C ASP A 102 -23.95 10.84 -13.46
N LEU A 103 -22.66 10.73 -13.74
CA LEU A 103 -21.59 10.87 -12.73
C LEU A 103 -20.88 12.22 -12.93
N LEU A 104 -21.29 13.23 -12.16
CA LEU A 104 -20.66 14.54 -12.09
C LEU A 104 -19.66 14.60 -10.92
N ILE A 105 -18.36 14.71 -11.20
CA ILE A 105 -17.32 14.92 -10.18
C ILE A 105 -16.72 16.31 -10.39
N TYR A 106 -17.30 17.32 -9.75
CA TYR A 106 -16.71 18.65 -9.63
C TYR A 106 -15.70 18.69 -8.45
N GLY A 107 -14.95 19.77 -8.28
CA GLY A 107 -14.10 20.04 -7.12
C GLY A 107 -13.22 21.27 -7.34
N VAL A 108 -12.83 21.97 -6.27
CA VAL A 108 -12.04 23.21 -6.34
C VAL A 108 -10.95 23.22 -5.27
N ASN A 109 -9.80 23.84 -5.55
CA ASN A 109 -8.71 24.03 -4.58
C ASN A 109 -8.56 25.51 -4.13
N SER A 110 -7.68 25.75 -3.15
CA SER A 110 -7.41 27.08 -2.59
C SER A 110 -6.85 28.10 -3.59
N SER A 111 -6.40 27.65 -4.77
CA SER A 111 -5.91 28.47 -5.88
C SER A 111 -6.97 28.66 -6.97
N LYS A 112 -8.26 28.42 -6.65
CA LYS A 112 -9.43 28.47 -7.56
C LYS A 112 -9.35 27.58 -8.79
N GLN A 113 -8.41 26.64 -8.83
CA GLN A 113 -8.36 25.62 -9.88
C GLN A 113 -9.48 24.61 -9.61
N SER A 114 -10.28 24.28 -10.62
CA SER A 114 -11.46 23.45 -10.50
C SER A 114 -11.55 22.33 -11.54
N ILE A 115 -11.72 21.10 -11.07
CA ILE A 115 -11.97 19.89 -11.86
C ILE A 115 -13.47 19.67 -12.02
N TYR A 116 -13.96 19.33 -13.21
CA TYR A 116 -15.38 19.07 -13.52
C TYR A 116 -15.52 17.90 -14.51
N ILE A 117 -15.56 16.67 -13.98
CA ILE A 117 -15.77 15.44 -14.77
C ILE A 117 -17.27 15.19 -14.90
N THR A 118 -17.81 14.93 -16.08
CA THR A 118 -19.22 14.55 -16.29
C THR A 118 -19.34 13.34 -17.23
N ILE A 119 -19.67 12.18 -16.66
CA ILE A 119 -20.01 10.96 -17.41
C ILE A 119 -21.53 10.82 -17.52
N LYS A 120 -22.05 10.44 -18.69
CA LYS A 120 -23.49 10.34 -18.97
C LYS A 120 -23.88 8.99 -19.59
N TRP A 121 -24.22 8.04 -18.71
CA TRP A 121 -24.64 6.68 -19.07
C TRP A 121 -26.03 6.67 -19.74
N ARG A 122 -26.15 6.10 -20.95
CA ARG A 122 -27.42 6.12 -21.72
C ARG A 122 -27.64 4.79 -22.48
N PRO A 123 -28.42 3.84 -21.95
CA PRO A 123 -28.60 2.53 -22.58
C PRO A 123 -29.34 2.62 -23.92
N LYS A 124 -28.62 2.44 -25.03
CA LYS A 124 -29.19 2.26 -26.37
C LYS A 124 -29.32 0.78 -26.71
N GLY A 125 -30.44 0.17 -26.32
CA GLY A 125 -31.06 -1.03 -26.93
C GLY A 125 -30.29 -2.37 -26.90
N VAL A 126 -29.08 -2.40 -27.45
CA VAL A 126 -28.26 -3.61 -27.71
C VAL A 126 -26.77 -3.38 -27.36
N ASP A 127 -26.33 -2.13 -27.18
CA ASP A 127 -24.95 -1.72 -27.50
C ASP A 127 -24.10 -1.15 -26.34
N ASN A 128 -24.62 -1.01 -25.11
CA ASN A 128 -23.88 -0.59 -23.90
C ASN A 128 -23.01 0.69 -23.97
N ARG A 129 -23.16 1.53 -25.00
CA ARG A 129 -22.36 2.75 -25.21
C ARG A 129 -22.61 3.85 -24.19
N VAL A 130 -21.57 4.60 -23.85
CA VAL A 130 -21.63 5.72 -22.89
C VAL A 130 -20.85 6.95 -23.38
N ASN A 131 -21.45 8.12 -23.24
CA ASN A 131 -20.80 9.43 -23.45
C ASN A 131 -20.09 9.89 -22.16
N ALA A 132 -18.90 10.47 -22.27
CA ALA A 132 -18.21 11.15 -21.17
C ALA A 132 -17.56 12.48 -21.62
N SER A 133 -17.37 13.40 -20.68
CA SER A 133 -16.87 14.76 -20.92
C SER A 133 -16.16 15.28 -19.67
N ILE A 134 -15.03 16.01 -19.80
CA ILE A 134 -14.10 16.26 -18.69
C ILE A 134 -13.56 17.69 -18.74
N SER A 135 -14.24 18.66 -18.14
CA SER A 135 -13.74 20.04 -18.08
C SER A 135 -12.76 20.21 -16.92
N LEU A 136 -11.55 20.74 -17.15
CA LEU A 136 -10.55 21.00 -16.11
C LEU A 136 -10.05 22.45 -16.24
N ARG A 137 -10.43 23.29 -15.28
CA ARG A 137 -10.10 24.71 -15.25
C ARG A 137 -8.96 24.95 -14.26
N PHE A 138 -7.87 25.54 -14.71
CA PHE A 138 -6.80 26.03 -13.85
C PHE A 138 -6.75 27.57 -13.96
N ASP A 139 -6.50 28.28 -12.86
CA ASP A 139 -6.81 29.71 -12.75
C ASP A 139 -5.74 30.59 -13.43
N ASP A 140 -5.93 30.86 -14.73
CA ASP A 140 -5.75 32.19 -15.33
C ASP A 140 -6.34 32.23 -16.76
N ASN A 141 -7.44 32.98 -16.94
CA ASN A 141 -8.18 33.27 -18.19
C ASN A 141 -8.69 32.11 -19.07
N ASN A 142 -8.04 30.95 -19.17
CA ASN A 142 -8.45 29.84 -20.06
C ASN A 142 -9.13 28.68 -19.29
N SER A 143 -10.45 28.58 -19.42
CA SER A 143 -11.25 27.49 -18.84
C SER A 143 -11.28 26.27 -19.76
N ASN A 144 -10.26 25.39 -19.67
CA ASN A 144 -10.12 24.28 -20.60
C ASN A 144 -11.20 23.19 -20.40
N THR A 145 -12.18 23.18 -21.30
CA THR A 145 -13.07 22.04 -21.52
C THR A 145 -12.32 20.99 -22.33
N TYR A 146 -12.30 19.75 -21.84
CA TYR A 146 -11.73 18.61 -22.55
C TYR A 146 -12.84 17.57 -22.80
N THR A 147 -12.91 17.01 -24.01
CA THR A 147 -14.02 16.12 -24.42
C THR A 147 -13.50 14.84 -25.07
N LEU A 148 -14.13 13.69 -24.77
CA LEU A 148 -13.84 12.43 -25.45
C LEU A 148 -14.40 12.47 -26.87
N GLU A 149 -13.65 11.92 -27.83
CA GLU A 149 -13.94 12.00 -29.28
C GLU A 149 -15.27 11.29 -29.66
N GLU A 150 -15.57 10.14 -29.04
CA GLU A 150 -16.77 9.32 -29.36
C GLU A 150 -17.36 8.59 -28.12
N ASP A 151 -18.48 7.89 -28.32
CA ASP A 151 -19.09 6.93 -27.38
C ASP A 151 -18.11 5.77 -27.02
N SER A 152 -17.99 5.42 -25.73
CA SER A 152 -17.20 4.25 -25.29
C SER A 152 -18.08 3.02 -25.04
N GLU A 153 -17.66 1.82 -25.46
CA GLU A 153 -18.07 0.58 -24.76
C GLU A 153 -17.41 0.55 -23.35
N VAL A 154 -18.08 -0.05 -22.37
CA VAL A 154 -17.61 -0.05 -20.97
C VAL A 154 -17.16 -1.44 -20.53
N GLU A 155 -15.90 -1.55 -20.15
CA GLU A 155 -15.36 -2.75 -19.51
C GLU A 155 -15.71 -2.76 -18.02
N TYR A 156 -16.07 -3.93 -17.49
CA TYR A 156 -16.40 -4.13 -16.08
C TYR A 156 -15.44 -5.12 -15.42
N ARG A 157 -15.00 -4.77 -14.20
CA ARG A 157 -14.25 -5.62 -13.27
C ARG A 157 -14.99 -5.65 -11.92
N SER A 158 -14.52 -6.46 -10.97
CA SER A 158 -15.17 -6.64 -9.66
C SER A 158 -15.35 -5.34 -8.85
N ASN A 159 -14.42 -4.39 -9.00
CA ASN A 159 -14.44 -3.09 -8.31
C ASN A 159 -14.10 -1.90 -9.22
N GLU A 160 -14.04 -2.07 -10.53
CA GLU A 160 -13.64 -1.01 -11.48
C GLU A 160 -14.50 -1.08 -12.76
N TYR A 161 -14.76 0.08 -13.37
CA TYR A 161 -15.28 0.18 -14.74
C TYR A 161 -14.43 1.15 -15.57
N ARG A 162 -14.24 0.83 -16.86
CA ARG A 162 -13.34 1.56 -17.78
C ARG A 162 -14.04 1.95 -19.07
N MET A 163 -13.72 3.12 -19.59
CA MET A 163 -14.51 3.84 -20.60
C MET A 163 -13.56 4.54 -21.57
N GLY A 164 -13.03 3.77 -22.53
CA GLY A 164 -11.78 4.16 -23.19
C GLY A 164 -10.68 4.31 -22.14
N GLY A 165 -10.01 5.46 -22.12
CA GLY A 165 -8.93 5.72 -21.17
C GLY A 165 -9.35 6.23 -19.78
N LEU A 166 -10.64 6.44 -19.52
CA LEU A 166 -11.16 6.71 -18.17
C LEU A 166 -11.30 5.40 -17.41
N GLY A 167 -10.65 5.28 -16.25
CA GLY A 167 -10.88 4.21 -15.27
C GLY A 167 -11.46 4.75 -13.97
N LEU A 168 -12.50 4.10 -13.47
CA LEU A 168 -13.19 4.43 -12.22
C LEU A 168 -13.16 3.22 -11.29
N GLU A 169 -12.17 3.20 -10.41
CA GLU A 169 -11.88 2.13 -9.44
C GLU A 169 -12.45 2.51 -8.07
N ILE A 170 -13.33 1.66 -7.53
CA ILE A 170 -13.95 1.82 -6.22
C ILE A 170 -13.02 1.13 -5.21
N ASN A 171 -12.24 1.92 -4.47
CA ASN A 171 -11.38 1.41 -3.41
C ASN A 171 -12.18 1.12 -2.13
N THR A 172 -13.24 1.89 -1.87
CA THR A 172 -14.23 1.62 -0.82
C THR A 172 -15.53 2.34 -1.16
N PRO A 173 -16.68 1.65 -1.30
CA PRO A 173 -17.96 2.26 -1.68
C PRO A 173 -18.30 3.50 -0.86
N PHE A 174 -18.75 4.56 -1.51
CA PHE A 174 -19.15 5.83 -0.89
C PHE A 174 -18.11 6.48 0.05
N ARG A 175 -16.82 6.10 -0.08
CA ARG A 175 -15.76 6.49 0.86
C ARG A 175 -14.44 6.83 0.17
N ARG A 176 -14.01 6.01 -0.80
CA ARG A 176 -12.75 6.16 -1.54
C ARG A 176 -12.89 5.67 -2.99
N LYS A 177 -12.55 6.53 -3.96
CA LYS A 177 -12.56 6.19 -5.40
C LYS A 177 -11.27 6.70 -6.06
N ARG A 178 -10.66 5.88 -6.92
CA ARG A 178 -9.58 6.30 -7.82
C ARG A 178 -10.15 6.56 -9.21
N ILE A 179 -10.02 7.79 -9.66
CA ILE A 179 -10.41 8.25 -10.99
C ILE A 179 -9.11 8.43 -11.77
N LYS A 180 -8.78 7.47 -12.64
CA LYS A 180 -7.53 7.42 -13.40
C LYS A 180 -7.82 7.67 -14.88
N PHE A 181 -6.91 8.34 -15.58
CA PHE A 181 -7.13 8.73 -16.96
C PHE A 181 -5.85 8.67 -17.81
N ARG A 182 -5.97 7.98 -18.96
CA ARG A 182 -5.01 7.81 -20.07
C ARG A 182 -5.84 7.43 -21.33
N GLY A 183 -6.71 8.35 -21.81
CA GLY A 183 -7.58 8.41 -23.02
C GLY A 183 -7.03 9.08 -24.29
N TYR A 184 -7.54 10.25 -24.81
CA TYR A 184 -6.97 11.52 -25.48
C TYR A 184 -8.11 12.56 -25.49
N LEU A 185 -7.83 13.87 -25.38
CA LEU A 185 -8.90 14.88 -25.37
C LEU A 185 -8.69 16.13 -26.25
N ILE A 186 -9.80 16.61 -26.81
CA ILE A 186 -9.92 17.88 -27.52
C ILE A 186 -10.12 19.02 -26.50
N LYS A 187 -9.20 19.99 -26.45
CA LYS A 187 -9.14 21.16 -25.56
C LYS A 187 -9.66 22.41 -26.27
N ASN A 188 -10.63 23.12 -25.65
CA ASN A 188 -11.14 24.45 -26.00
C ASN A 188 -11.06 24.86 -27.49
N ASP A 189 -9.93 25.46 -27.88
CA ASP A 189 -9.66 26.02 -29.21
C ASP A 189 -9.33 24.94 -30.25
N ASN A 190 -10.00 23.78 -30.11
CA ASN A 190 -9.88 22.65 -31.03
C ASN A 190 -8.44 22.10 -31.15
N GLN A 191 -7.64 22.33 -30.11
CA GLN A 191 -6.32 21.75 -29.94
C GLN A 191 -6.46 20.38 -29.28
N LEU A 192 -5.87 19.37 -29.89
CA LEU A 192 -5.83 18.04 -29.36
C LEU A 192 -4.60 17.93 -28.44
N VAL A 193 -4.80 18.10 -27.13
CA VAL A 193 -3.75 17.79 -26.16
C VAL A 193 -3.94 16.37 -25.65
N TYR A 194 -2.87 15.64 -25.76
CA TYR A 194 -2.59 14.28 -25.29
C TYR A 194 -2.91 14.40 -23.75
N VAL A 195 -3.92 13.77 -23.06
CA VAL A 195 -4.30 13.96 -21.59
C VAL A 195 -3.85 12.89 -20.52
N ARG A 196 -3.75 13.20 -19.20
CA ARG A 196 -3.41 12.23 -18.12
C ARG A 196 -3.72 12.83 -16.76
N PHE A 197 -4.32 12.02 -15.90
CA PHE A 197 -4.40 12.31 -14.46
C PHE A 197 -4.66 11.05 -13.65
N ARG A 198 -4.35 11.08 -12.36
CA ARG A 198 -4.76 10.04 -11.40
C ARG A 198 -5.19 10.71 -10.10
N PHE A 199 -6.50 10.70 -9.86
CA PHE A 199 -7.14 11.34 -8.73
C PHE A 199 -7.68 10.33 -7.72
N LEU A 200 -7.32 10.48 -6.45
CA LEU A 200 -7.95 9.82 -5.32
C LEU A 200 -8.98 10.78 -4.72
N TRP A 201 -10.25 10.41 -4.83
CA TRP A 201 -11.37 11.07 -4.16
C TRP A 201 -11.62 10.39 -2.81
N TYR A 202 -11.74 11.20 -1.76
CA TYR A 202 -11.98 10.79 -0.37
C TYR A 202 -13.25 11.48 0.13
N ALA A 203 -14.20 10.71 0.68
CA ALA A 203 -15.35 11.27 1.37
C ALA A 203 -14.94 12.10 2.59
N VAL A 204 -15.62 13.24 2.80
CA VAL A 204 -15.55 14.06 4.02
C VAL A 204 -16.93 14.22 4.66
N SER A 205 -18.00 14.20 3.88
CA SER A 205 -19.37 14.07 4.41
C SER A 205 -19.88 12.63 4.34
N ARG A 206 -20.98 12.40 5.06
CA ARG A 206 -21.91 11.31 4.72
C ARG A 206 -22.43 11.44 3.29
N VAL A 207 -22.93 10.34 2.73
CA VAL A 207 -23.82 10.39 1.57
C VAL A 207 -25.12 11.08 1.99
N TYR A 208 -25.64 11.97 1.15
CA TYR A 208 -26.97 12.53 1.25
C TYR A 208 -27.86 11.93 0.15
N ASP A 209 -28.96 11.30 0.54
CA ASP A 209 -29.98 10.78 -0.38
C ASP A 209 -31.12 11.78 -0.50
N PHE A 210 -31.23 12.44 -1.65
CA PHE A 210 -32.25 13.48 -1.88
C PHE A 210 -33.70 12.97 -1.80
N THR A 211 -33.92 11.66 -1.80
CA THR A 211 -35.25 11.04 -1.63
C THR A 211 -35.59 10.69 -0.18
N HIS A 212 -34.65 10.86 0.76
CA HIS A 212 -34.83 10.52 2.19
C HIS A 212 -34.33 11.60 3.19
N ASP A 213 -33.33 12.42 2.85
CA ASP A 213 -32.69 13.38 3.79
C ASP A 213 -33.35 14.78 3.87
N PHE A 214 -34.25 15.15 2.95
CA PHE A 214 -34.82 16.51 2.86
C PHE A 214 -36.28 16.59 3.32
N ASP A 215 -36.62 17.69 4.01
CA ASP A 215 -37.98 18.00 4.46
C ASP A 215 -38.82 18.70 3.36
N ASP A 216 -39.98 18.11 3.06
CA ASP A 216 -40.98 18.64 2.13
C ASP A 216 -41.36 20.10 2.42
N GLN A 217 -41.43 20.51 3.70
CA GLN A 217 -41.84 21.88 4.07
C GLN A 217 -40.74 22.91 3.77
N PHE A 218 -39.48 22.55 3.95
CA PHE A 218 -38.34 23.38 3.56
C PHE A 218 -38.31 23.55 2.03
N MET A 219 -38.45 22.45 1.29
CA MET A 219 -38.44 22.47 -0.18
C MET A 219 -39.62 23.25 -0.78
N ALA A 220 -40.83 23.06 -0.26
CA ALA A 220 -42.02 23.80 -0.70
C ALA A 220 -41.87 25.33 -0.53
N LYS A 221 -41.08 25.76 0.45
CA LYS A 221 -40.82 27.18 0.73
C LYS A 221 -39.84 27.80 -0.26
N GLU A 222 -38.75 27.11 -0.59
CA GLU A 222 -37.81 27.57 -1.64
C GLU A 222 -38.47 27.54 -3.04
N MET A 223 -39.30 26.53 -3.33
CA MET A 223 -40.11 26.48 -4.55
C MET A 223 -41.13 27.65 -4.64
N ALA A 224 -41.60 28.19 -3.52
CA ALA A 224 -42.47 29.36 -3.49
C ALA A 224 -41.72 30.71 -3.62
N LEU A 225 -40.38 30.70 -3.47
CA LEU A 225 -39.52 31.87 -3.62
C LEU A 225 -38.87 31.97 -5.01
N SER A 226 -38.79 30.87 -5.75
CA SER A 226 -38.16 30.83 -7.08
C SER A 226 -39.06 31.44 -8.18
N PRO A 227 -38.54 32.31 -9.07
CA PRO A 227 -39.30 32.85 -10.21
C PRO A 227 -39.80 31.76 -11.16
N LYS A 228 -40.99 31.96 -11.74
CA LYS A 228 -41.66 30.97 -12.60
C LYS A 228 -40.97 30.82 -13.97
N SER A 229 -40.14 29.78 -14.11
CA SER A 229 -39.71 29.20 -15.39
C SER A 229 -39.86 27.67 -15.34
N ASP A 230 -40.67 27.11 -16.23
CA ASP A 230 -40.93 25.68 -16.49
C ASP A 230 -40.79 24.69 -15.31
N THR A 231 -41.83 24.63 -14.48
CA THR A 231 -41.93 23.70 -13.34
C THR A 231 -42.69 22.40 -13.69
N SER A 232 -42.66 21.94 -14.94
CA SER A 232 -43.60 20.94 -15.46
C SER A 232 -43.18 19.46 -15.32
N ASP A 233 -41.95 19.16 -14.86
CA ASP A 233 -41.55 17.76 -14.58
C ASP A 233 -40.59 17.60 -13.38
N ASN A 234 -40.86 18.33 -12.28
CA ASN A 234 -40.11 18.19 -11.02
C ASN A 234 -40.48 16.89 -10.27
N ARG A 235 -40.19 15.74 -10.90
CA ARG A 235 -40.18 14.44 -10.23
C ARG A 235 -38.85 14.27 -9.50
N PHE A 236 -38.87 14.12 -8.18
CA PHE A 236 -37.69 13.80 -7.37
C PHE A 236 -36.82 12.74 -8.04
N GLU A 237 -35.54 13.09 -8.17
CA GLU A 237 -34.51 12.30 -8.82
C GLU A 237 -33.89 11.36 -7.79
N ASP A 238 -33.72 10.07 -8.11
CA ASP A 238 -32.77 9.21 -7.35
C ASP A 238 -31.42 9.92 -7.46
N ARG A 239 -30.78 10.20 -6.32
CA ARG A 239 -29.63 11.11 -6.27
C ARG A 239 -28.90 11.00 -4.94
N PHE A 240 -27.63 10.63 -5.05
CA PHE A 240 -26.66 10.64 -3.97
C PHE A 240 -25.68 11.81 -4.19
N GLU A 241 -25.62 12.74 -3.24
CA GLU A 241 -24.55 13.75 -3.15
C GLU A 241 -23.58 13.39 -2.02
N GLN A 242 -22.31 13.75 -2.18
CA GLN A 242 -21.31 13.57 -1.13
C GLN A 242 -20.14 14.55 -1.31
N PHE A 243 -19.82 15.30 -0.26
CA PHE A 243 -18.69 16.21 -0.24
C PHE A 243 -17.41 15.45 0.12
N GLY A 244 -16.30 15.83 -0.50
CA GLY A 244 -15.03 15.12 -0.37
C GLY A 244 -13.85 15.96 -0.81
N GLN A 245 -12.65 15.40 -0.62
CA GLN A 245 -11.40 15.97 -1.13
C GLN A 245 -10.91 15.15 -2.32
N ILE A 246 -10.28 15.81 -3.29
CA ILE A 246 -9.58 15.18 -4.40
C ILE A 246 -8.08 15.47 -4.23
N LYS A 247 -7.26 14.41 -4.16
CA LYS A 247 -5.79 14.46 -4.26
C LYS A 247 -5.38 13.80 -5.58
N GLY A 248 -4.20 14.10 -6.12
CA GLY A 248 -3.70 13.37 -7.30
C GLY A 248 -2.69 14.13 -8.14
N THR A 249 -2.21 13.47 -9.19
CA THR A 249 -1.31 14.08 -10.18
C THR A 249 -2.07 14.50 -11.44
N PHE A 250 -1.65 15.63 -12.00
CA PHE A 250 -2.06 16.18 -13.27
C PHE A 250 -0.79 16.66 -13.99
N SER A 251 -0.83 16.60 -15.31
CA SER A 251 0.31 16.45 -16.23
C SER A 251 -0.13 17.12 -17.54
N GLU A 252 0.71 17.87 -18.29
CA GLU A 252 0.38 18.41 -19.63
C GLU A 252 1.63 18.72 -20.50
N GLU A 253 1.59 18.26 -21.76
CA GLU A 253 2.56 18.46 -22.87
C GLU A 253 4.03 18.00 -22.65
N LEU A 254 4.26 16.92 -21.88
CA LEU A 254 5.60 16.36 -21.53
C LEU A 254 6.60 17.43 -21.04
N THR A 255 6.14 18.40 -20.27
CA THR A 255 6.02 18.24 -18.81
C THR A 255 4.90 17.29 -18.35
N GLU A 256 5.24 16.00 -18.37
CA GLU A 256 4.39 14.80 -18.21
C GLU A 256 3.24 14.66 -19.27
N GLU A 257 3.23 13.58 -20.09
CA GLU A 257 2.34 13.34 -21.29
C GLU A 257 1.69 11.91 -21.38
N ARG A 258 1.03 11.53 -22.52
CA ARG A 258 -0.43 11.27 -22.47
C ARG A 258 -1.29 10.84 -23.79
N GLU A 259 -1.73 9.60 -24.24
CA GLU A 259 -3.09 9.26 -24.99
C GLU A 259 -3.27 8.82 -26.55
N LEU A 260 -4.27 8.19 -27.34
CA LEU A 260 -5.78 7.93 -27.74
C LEU A 260 -6.23 6.51 -28.29
N TYR A 261 -7.55 6.18 -28.18
CA TYR A 261 -8.49 5.27 -28.96
C TYR A 261 -8.91 5.76 -30.38
N PHE A 262 -10.06 5.52 -31.07
CA PHE A 262 -11.20 4.53 -31.13
C PHE A 262 -11.42 4.05 -32.60
N TRP A 263 -12.22 3.06 -33.06
CA TRP A 263 -13.23 2.04 -32.60
C TRP A 263 -12.94 0.76 -33.47
N GLY A 264 -13.55 -0.44 -33.52
CA GLY A 264 -14.63 -1.30 -32.94
C GLY A 264 -15.03 -2.33 -34.07
N SER A 265 -15.88 -3.38 -34.04
CA SER A 265 -16.51 -4.27 -33.01
C SER A 265 -17.15 -5.53 -33.71
N MET A 266 -16.78 -6.78 -33.36
CA MET A 266 -17.47 -8.04 -33.84
C MET A 266 -17.64 -9.16 -32.76
N ARG A 267 -17.91 -8.74 -31.52
CA ARG A 267 -18.67 -9.43 -30.46
C ARG A 267 -18.21 -10.81 -29.93
N ASN A 268 -18.54 -11.97 -30.51
CA ASN A 268 -18.56 -13.24 -29.72
C ASN A 268 -17.19 -13.83 -29.32
N ALA A 269 -16.19 -13.84 -30.21
CA ALA A 269 -14.87 -14.40 -29.89
C ALA A 269 -13.95 -13.43 -29.13
N LYS A 270 -14.39 -12.17 -28.93
CA LYS A 270 -13.67 -11.10 -28.20
C LYS A 270 -13.75 -11.23 -26.67
N ARG A 271 -14.31 -12.33 -26.14
CA ARG A 271 -14.50 -12.59 -24.70
C ARG A 271 -13.33 -13.39 -24.11
N VAL A 272 -12.44 -12.70 -23.39
CA VAL A 272 -11.24 -13.28 -22.75
C VAL A 272 -11.55 -14.47 -21.83
N ASP A 273 -12.72 -14.50 -21.19
CA ASP A 273 -13.15 -15.62 -20.33
C ASP A 273 -13.50 -16.90 -21.10
N LEU A 274 -13.75 -16.80 -22.41
CA LEU A 274 -14.07 -17.92 -23.31
C LEU A 274 -12.92 -18.27 -24.26
N SER A 275 -12.20 -17.27 -24.76
CA SER A 275 -11.14 -17.41 -25.78
C SER A 275 -9.71 -17.14 -25.28
N GLY A 276 -9.55 -16.69 -24.04
CA GLY A 276 -8.26 -16.26 -23.48
C GLY A 276 -7.73 -14.95 -24.09
N GLY A 277 -6.57 -14.49 -23.62
CA GLY A 277 -5.95 -13.24 -24.08
C GLY A 277 -5.68 -13.21 -25.59
N LYS A 278 -4.87 -14.16 -26.08
CA LYS A 278 -4.49 -14.26 -27.50
C LYS A 278 -5.71 -14.47 -28.41
N GLY A 279 -6.60 -15.39 -28.04
CA GLY A 279 -7.81 -15.70 -28.82
C GLY A 279 -8.77 -14.51 -28.92
N SER A 280 -8.92 -13.74 -27.85
CA SER A 280 -9.67 -12.48 -27.88
C SER A 280 -9.01 -11.44 -28.80
N SER A 281 -7.70 -11.19 -28.67
CA SER A 281 -7.01 -10.23 -29.54
C SER A 281 -7.08 -10.64 -31.01
N LEU A 282 -6.91 -11.91 -31.35
CA LEU A 282 -7.04 -12.39 -32.72
C LEU A 282 -8.45 -12.17 -33.28
N ALA A 283 -9.49 -12.36 -32.48
CA ALA A 283 -10.87 -12.01 -32.87
C ALA A 283 -11.09 -10.49 -33.03
N VAL A 284 -10.35 -9.66 -32.29
CA VAL A 284 -10.34 -8.20 -32.49
C VAL A 284 -9.65 -7.81 -33.79
N LEU A 285 -8.44 -8.31 -34.03
CA LEU A 285 -7.67 -8.04 -35.24
C LEU A 285 -8.38 -8.55 -36.51
N LYS A 286 -9.02 -9.73 -36.45
CA LYS A 286 -9.78 -10.30 -37.60
C LYS A 286 -10.96 -9.41 -37.97
N SER A 287 -11.71 -8.93 -36.97
CA SER A 287 -12.77 -7.93 -37.14
C SER A 287 -12.24 -6.67 -37.83
N LEU A 288 -11.15 -6.08 -37.32
CA LEU A 288 -10.55 -4.88 -37.92
C LEU A 288 -10.05 -5.11 -39.37
N SER A 289 -9.43 -6.27 -39.64
CA SER A 289 -9.00 -6.69 -40.98
C SER A 289 -10.18 -6.76 -41.97
N GLU A 290 -11.29 -7.39 -41.57
CA GLU A 290 -12.49 -7.51 -42.41
C GLU A 290 -13.22 -6.17 -42.61
N ASP A 291 -13.25 -5.32 -41.59
CA ASP A 291 -13.84 -3.99 -41.69
C ASP A 291 -13.01 -3.08 -42.62
N MET A 292 -11.67 -3.21 -42.59
CA MET A 292 -10.78 -2.50 -43.52
C MET A 292 -10.92 -2.91 -45.00
N VAL A 293 -11.32 -4.15 -45.28
CA VAL A 293 -11.63 -4.62 -46.65
C VAL A 293 -12.96 -4.04 -47.16
N LYS A 294 -13.95 -3.84 -46.27
CA LYS A 294 -15.26 -3.26 -46.63
C LYS A 294 -15.17 -1.76 -46.94
N GLU A 295 -14.21 -1.07 -46.34
CA GLU A 295 -13.98 0.38 -46.49
C GLU A 295 -12.91 0.72 -47.54
N ASP A 296 -12.38 -0.26 -48.28
CA ASP A 296 -11.46 -0.11 -49.42
C ASP A 296 -10.18 0.71 -49.10
N TYR A 297 -9.59 0.50 -47.92
CA TYR A 297 -8.32 1.17 -47.56
C TYR A 297 -7.14 0.64 -48.38
N GLU A 298 -6.15 1.51 -48.64
CA GLU A 298 -4.90 1.16 -49.33
C GLU A 298 -4.02 0.17 -48.53
N ASN A 299 -3.86 0.41 -47.21
CA ASN A 299 -2.95 -0.34 -46.34
C ASN A 299 -3.68 -1.45 -45.57
N GLN A 300 -4.11 -2.50 -46.28
CA GLN A 300 -4.81 -3.64 -45.68
C GLN A 300 -3.85 -4.65 -45.04
N PHE A 301 -4.32 -5.32 -43.98
CA PHE A 301 -3.65 -6.46 -43.36
C PHE A 301 -4.60 -7.65 -43.26
N ILE A 302 -4.03 -8.85 -43.17
CA ILE A 302 -4.76 -10.12 -43.05
C ILE A 302 -4.52 -10.72 -41.67
N VAL A 303 -5.55 -11.25 -41.01
CA VAL A 303 -5.36 -12.20 -39.90
C VAL A 303 -5.55 -13.62 -40.42
N PRO A 304 -4.55 -14.51 -40.28
CA PRO A 304 -4.66 -15.91 -40.69
C PRO A 304 -5.88 -16.56 -40.05
N ASN A 305 -6.60 -17.38 -40.82
CA ASN A 305 -7.79 -18.06 -40.33
C ASN A 305 -7.44 -19.02 -39.17
N GLY A 306 -8.41 -19.31 -38.31
CA GLY A 306 -8.20 -20.20 -37.18
C GLY A 306 -9.49 -20.50 -36.42
N VAL A 307 -9.41 -21.49 -35.53
CA VAL A 307 -10.49 -21.90 -34.63
C VAL A 307 -9.99 -21.86 -33.18
N ILE A 308 -10.89 -21.54 -32.24
CA ILE A 308 -10.54 -21.39 -30.82
C ILE A 308 -11.23 -22.50 -30.02
N VAL A 309 -10.41 -23.38 -29.44
CA VAL A 309 -10.84 -24.38 -28.44
C VAL A 309 -11.08 -23.62 -27.13
N THR A 310 -12.35 -23.35 -26.82
CA THR A 310 -12.73 -22.49 -25.68
C THR A 310 -12.35 -23.06 -24.31
N THR A 311 -12.32 -22.21 -23.29
CA THR A 311 -12.14 -22.59 -21.88
C THR A 311 -13.13 -23.67 -21.39
N ASN A 312 -14.34 -23.72 -21.98
CA ASN A 312 -15.33 -24.76 -21.70
C ASN A 312 -14.87 -26.17 -22.12
N ALA A 313 -14.04 -26.30 -23.16
CA ALA A 313 -13.48 -27.59 -23.58
C ALA A 313 -12.43 -28.11 -22.58
N TYR A 314 -11.66 -27.21 -21.96
CA TYR A 314 -10.76 -27.54 -20.85
C TYR A 314 -11.54 -27.96 -19.60
N GLN A 315 -12.60 -27.22 -19.25
CA GLN A 315 -13.51 -27.64 -18.17
C GLN A 315 -14.12 -29.02 -18.46
N ARG A 316 -14.45 -29.33 -19.71
CA ARG A 316 -15.00 -30.63 -20.10
C ARG A 316 -14.02 -31.77 -19.89
N LEU A 317 -12.73 -31.58 -20.19
CA LEU A 317 -11.66 -32.55 -19.88
C LEU A 317 -11.67 -32.89 -18.38
N LEU A 318 -11.67 -31.86 -17.51
CA LEU A 318 -11.68 -32.05 -16.04
C LEU A 318 -12.99 -32.64 -15.49
N CYS A 319 -14.11 -32.53 -16.24
CA CYS A 319 -15.38 -33.16 -15.88
C CYS A 319 -15.42 -34.65 -16.23
N ASP A 320 -14.83 -35.02 -17.38
CA ASP A 320 -14.75 -36.41 -17.83
C ASP A 320 -13.63 -37.19 -17.10
N HIS A 321 -12.54 -36.51 -16.70
CA HIS A 321 -11.39 -37.06 -16.00
C HIS A 321 -11.18 -36.40 -14.61
N LYS A 322 -11.76 -37.02 -13.58
CA LYS A 322 -11.69 -36.51 -12.19
C LYS A 322 -10.35 -36.76 -11.52
N GLU A 323 -9.65 -37.79 -11.97
CA GLU A 323 -8.28 -38.12 -11.63
C GLU A 323 -7.33 -36.93 -11.90
N LEU A 324 -7.45 -36.28 -13.06
CA LEU A 324 -6.68 -35.07 -13.38
C LEU A 324 -7.04 -33.90 -12.47
N LEU A 325 -8.31 -33.73 -12.12
CA LEU A 325 -8.73 -32.70 -11.15
C LEU A 325 -8.12 -32.95 -9.76
N GLN A 326 -8.01 -34.22 -9.33
CA GLN A 326 -7.34 -34.57 -8.08
C GLN A 326 -5.83 -34.30 -8.14
N GLU A 327 -5.12 -34.72 -9.20
CA GLU A 327 -3.68 -34.42 -9.35
C GLU A 327 -3.39 -32.90 -9.36
N ILE A 328 -4.28 -32.11 -9.96
CA ILE A 328 -4.21 -30.64 -9.94
C ILE A 328 -4.44 -30.10 -8.53
N GLN A 329 -5.44 -30.61 -7.80
CA GLN A 329 -5.73 -30.22 -6.42
C GLN A 329 -4.56 -30.60 -5.49
N GLU A 330 -3.93 -31.76 -5.67
CA GLU A 330 -2.71 -32.13 -4.95
C GLU A 330 -1.58 -31.13 -5.22
N LEU A 331 -1.38 -30.64 -6.45
CA LEU A 331 -0.38 -29.60 -6.75
C LEU A 331 -0.71 -28.21 -6.16
N GLU A 332 -1.99 -27.91 -5.94
CA GLU A 332 -2.47 -26.68 -5.28
C GLU A 332 -2.38 -26.76 -3.75
N GLU A 333 -2.71 -27.90 -3.15
CA GLU A 333 -2.65 -28.12 -1.69
C GLU A 333 -1.23 -28.42 -1.17
N PHE A 334 -0.29 -28.87 -2.03
CA PHE A 334 1.10 -29.10 -1.63
C PHE A 334 1.89 -27.79 -1.44
N THR A 335 1.85 -27.33 -0.19
CA THR A 335 2.46 -26.10 0.32
C THR A 335 3.95 -26.23 0.69
N GLN A 336 4.46 -27.44 0.95
CA GLN A 336 5.77 -27.66 1.61
C GLN A 336 6.87 -28.27 0.72
N LEU A 337 6.65 -28.42 -0.59
CA LEU A 337 7.64 -29.03 -1.49
C LEU A 337 8.90 -28.16 -1.63
N SER A 338 10.09 -28.78 -1.60
CA SER A 338 11.30 -28.11 -2.06
C SER A 338 11.21 -27.81 -3.57
N PRO A 339 11.98 -26.85 -4.11
CA PRO A 339 11.97 -26.55 -5.55
C PRO A 339 12.24 -27.76 -6.45
N LYS A 340 12.98 -28.76 -5.95
CA LYS A 340 13.24 -30.01 -6.67
C LYS A 340 11.99 -30.89 -6.74
N GLU A 341 11.27 -31.06 -5.63
CA GLU A 341 10.07 -31.90 -5.58
C GLU A 341 8.89 -31.24 -6.30
N LEU A 342 8.75 -29.90 -6.19
CA LEU A 342 7.78 -29.15 -6.97
C LEU A 342 8.02 -29.35 -8.47
N LYS A 343 9.27 -29.31 -8.94
CA LYS A 343 9.61 -29.58 -10.34
C LYS A 343 9.26 -31.01 -10.76
N THR A 344 9.48 -32.00 -9.90
CA THR A 344 9.06 -33.39 -10.16
C THR A 344 7.54 -33.47 -10.28
N LYS A 345 6.78 -32.91 -9.34
CA LYS A 345 5.29 -32.94 -9.36
C LYS A 345 4.69 -32.21 -10.56
N CYS A 346 5.27 -31.07 -10.95
CA CYS A 346 4.89 -30.38 -12.19
C CYS A 346 5.10 -31.28 -13.43
N ASN A 347 6.22 -32.00 -13.50
CA ASN A 347 6.50 -32.93 -14.60
C ASN A 347 5.58 -34.17 -14.59
N GLU A 348 5.26 -34.71 -13.41
CA GLU A 348 4.29 -35.82 -13.26
C GLU A 348 2.91 -35.41 -13.80
N LEU A 349 2.36 -34.28 -13.32
CA LEU A 349 1.07 -33.78 -13.78
C LEU A 349 1.06 -33.41 -15.27
N MET A 350 2.14 -32.79 -15.78
CA MET A 350 2.25 -32.50 -17.21
C MET A 350 2.21 -33.77 -18.06
N ASN A 351 2.90 -34.83 -17.62
CA ASN A 351 2.89 -36.12 -18.30
C ASN A 351 1.52 -36.80 -18.20
N SER A 352 0.85 -36.73 -17.04
CA SER A 352 -0.50 -37.27 -16.85
C SER A 352 -1.48 -36.59 -17.81
N ILE A 353 -1.60 -35.26 -17.80
CA ILE A 353 -2.47 -34.51 -18.72
C ILE A 353 -2.14 -34.83 -20.18
N SER A 354 -0.85 -34.83 -20.56
CA SER A 354 -0.45 -35.04 -21.96
C SER A 354 -0.66 -36.47 -22.46
N ALA A 355 -0.81 -37.45 -21.56
CA ALA A 355 -1.11 -38.84 -21.90
C ALA A 355 -2.62 -39.12 -22.07
N HIS A 356 -3.50 -38.23 -21.62
CA HIS A 356 -4.95 -38.38 -21.76
C HIS A 356 -5.45 -38.02 -23.16
N SER A 357 -6.52 -38.68 -23.59
CA SER A 357 -7.20 -38.35 -24.85
C SER A 357 -8.19 -37.21 -24.67
N LEU A 358 -8.15 -36.21 -25.57
CA LEU A 358 -9.21 -35.21 -25.73
C LEU A 358 -10.62 -35.84 -25.71
N PRO A 359 -11.59 -35.29 -24.96
CA PRO A 359 -12.97 -35.76 -24.96
C PRO A 359 -13.56 -35.86 -26.37
N GLN A 360 -14.28 -36.95 -26.65
CA GLN A 360 -14.74 -37.28 -28.01
C GLN A 360 -15.62 -36.19 -28.64
N VAL A 361 -16.42 -35.48 -27.83
CA VAL A 361 -17.21 -34.32 -28.28
C VAL A 361 -16.30 -33.20 -28.78
N VAL A 362 -15.25 -32.87 -28.01
CA VAL A 362 -14.28 -31.82 -28.39
C VAL A 362 -13.47 -32.23 -29.64
N LYS A 363 -13.11 -33.51 -29.78
CA LYS A 363 -12.52 -34.02 -31.05
C LYS A 363 -13.46 -33.81 -32.24
N GLN A 364 -14.75 -34.12 -32.08
CA GLN A 364 -15.76 -33.93 -33.13
C GLN A 364 -15.96 -32.44 -33.48
N ASP A 365 -16.09 -31.57 -32.48
CA ASP A 365 -16.21 -30.11 -32.67
C ASP A 365 -14.99 -29.51 -33.37
N ILE A 366 -13.77 -29.89 -32.96
CA ILE A 366 -12.52 -29.45 -33.62
C ILE A 366 -12.50 -29.90 -35.08
N LYS A 367 -12.75 -31.19 -35.37
CA LYS A 367 -12.78 -31.69 -36.75
C LYS A 367 -13.82 -30.96 -37.59
N GLN A 368 -15.03 -30.78 -37.08
CA GLN A 368 -16.10 -30.06 -37.77
C GLN A 368 -15.67 -28.62 -38.07
N LYS A 369 -15.22 -27.86 -37.06
CA LYS A 369 -14.86 -26.45 -37.24
C LYS A 369 -13.64 -26.25 -38.13
N LEU A 370 -12.68 -27.17 -38.15
CA LEU A 370 -11.61 -27.15 -39.15
C LEU A 370 -12.17 -27.37 -40.57
N SER A 371 -13.01 -28.39 -40.77
CA SER A 371 -13.61 -28.65 -42.10
C SER A 371 -14.57 -27.56 -42.59
N GLU A 372 -15.19 -26.78 -41.70
CA GLU A 372 -16.03 -25.62 -42.06
C GLU A 372 -15.21 -24.39 -42.47
N ASN A 373 -13.98 -24.22 -41.96
CA ASN A 373 -13.15 -23.03 -42.18
C ASN A 373 -12.00 -23.25 -43.19
N PHE A 374 -11.69 -24.51 -43.52
CA PHE A 374 -10.53 -24.89 -44.33
C PHE A 374 -10.87 -26.08 -45.24
N ASN A 375 -10.97 -25.84 -46.55
CA ASN A 375 -11.32 -26.86 -47.55
C ASN A 375 -10.30 -28.01 -47.64
N ASP A 376 -9.04 -27.73 -47.30
CA ASP A 376 -7.85 -28.58 -47.49
C ASP A 376 -7.07 -28.79 -46.18
N PHE A 377 -7.77 -28.80 -45.03
CA PHE A 377 -7.15 -28.78 -43.69
C PHE A 377 -6.19 -29.96 -43.41
N GLU A 378 -6.34 -31.11 -44.08
CA GLU A 378 -5.46 -32.28 -43.91
C GLU A 378 -4.07 -32.08 -44.56
N THR A 379 -3.95 -31.15 -45.51
CA THR A 379 -2.68 -30.74 -46.14
C THR A 379 -2.10 -29.46 -45.56
N LYS A 380 -2.88 -28.66 -44.81
CA LYS A 380 -2.41 -27.45 -44.12
C LYS A 380 -1.61 -27.76 -42.85
N GLN A 381 -0.87 -26.74 -42.41
CA GLN A 381 -0.15 -26.71 -41.15
C GLN A 381 -0.67 -25.59 -40.25
N PHE A 382 -0.62 -25.80 -38.94
CA PHE A 382 -1.22 -24.92 -37.94
C PHE A 382 -0.24 -24.55 -36.82
N ALA A 383 -0.40 -23.35 -36.28
CA ALA A 383 0.09 -22.96 -34.97
C ALA A 383 -0.97 -23.37 -33.94
N VAL A 384 -0.59 -24.14 -32.93
CA VAL A 384 -1.42 -24.46 -31.78
C VAL A 384 -0.86 -23.69 -30.58
N ARG A 385 -1.53 -22.60 -30.23
CA ARG A 385 -1.08 -21.58 -29.25
C ARG A 385 -1.92 -21.67 -27.97
N SER A 386 -1.27 -21.73 -26.82
CA SER A 386 -1.90 -21.48 -25.51
C SER A 386 -2.58 -20.10 -25.48
N SER A 387 -3.71 -19.98 -24.79
CA SER A 387 -4.46 -18.72 -24.62
C SER A 387 -5.11 -18.70 -23.23
N GLY A 388 -4.33 -18.36 -22.21
CA GLY A 388 -4.81 -18.23 -20.84
C GLY A 388 -5.65 -16.96 -20.62
N ALA A 389 -6.61 -17.01 -19.71
CA ALA A 389 -7.45 -15.84 -19.37
C ALA A 389 -6.67 -14.67 -18.73
N SER A 390 -5.51 -14.94 -18.14
CA SER A 390 -4.62 -13.95 -17.49
C SER A 390 -3.26 -13.77 -18.20
N GLU A 391 -3.08 -14.36 -19.39
CA GLU A 391 -1.76 -14.52 -20.04
C GLU A 391 -1.26 -13.25 -20.75
N ASP A 392 -2.17 -12.52 -21.41
CA ASP A 392 -1.92 -11.28 -22.17
C ASP A 392 -2.84 -10.16 -21.68
N SER A 393 -2.78 -9.87 -20.38
CA SER A 393 -3.52 -8.76 -19.75
C SER A 393 -2.70 -7.47 -19.77
N GLU A 394 -3.33 -6.32 -19.50
CA GLU A 394 -2.59 -5.05 -19.30
C GLU A 394 -1.62 -5.09 -18.10
N GLU A 395 -1.78 -6.05 -17.18
CA GLU A 395 -1.07 -6.12 -15.91
C GLU A 395 0.03 -7.19 -15.89
N MET A 396 -0.10 -8.20 -16.75
CA MET A 396 0.78 -9.36 -16.82
C MET A 396 0.96 -9.76 -18.28
N SER A 397 2.20 -9.60 -18.77
CA SER A 397 2.69 -10.24 -19.98
C SER A 397 3.39 -11.53 -19.59
N ALA A 398 2.74 -12.67 -19.82
CA ALA A 398 3.31 -14.01 -19.59
C ALA A 398 4.12 -14.50 -20.80
N ALA A 399 4.86 -13.59 -21.45
CA ALA A 399 5.66 -13.86 -22.63
C ALA A 399 6.61 -15.06 -22.44
N GLY A 400 6.52 -16.04 -23.33
CA GLY A 400 7.34 -17.26 -23.32
C GLY A 400 7.07 -18.24 -22.17
N GLN A 401 6.05 -18.03 -21.33
CA GLN A 401 5.81 -18.87 -20.14
C GLN A 401 4.94 -20.12 -20.42
N MET A 402 4.22 -20.16 -21.55
CA MET A 402 3.35 -21.28 -21.96
C MET A 402 3.66 -21.69 -23.41
N THR A 403 3.49 -22.97 -23.74
CA THR A 403 4.00 -23.50 -25.01
C THR A 403 3.12 -23.10 -26.20
N THR A 404 3.78 -22.92 -27.35
CA THR A 404 3.16 -22.84 -28.68
C THR A 404 3.83 -23.88 -29.57
N TYR A 405 3.04 -24.59 -30.37
CA TYR A 405 3.51 -25.61 -31.32
C TYR A 405 3.29 -25.09 -32.75
N LEU A 406 4.34 -25.11 -33.58
CA LEU A 406 4.32 -24.55 -34.94
C LEU A 406 4.48 -25.65 -36.00
N GLY A 407 3.80 -25.49 -37.14
CA GLY A 407 3.90 -26.44 -38.27
C GLY A 407 3.12 -27.74 -38.09
N VAL A 408 2.19 -27.79 -37.12
CA VAL A 408 1.40 -28.97 -36.72
C VAL A 408 0.46 -29.40 -37.85
N ARG A 409 0.42 -30.70 -38.19
CA ARG A 409 -0.29 -31.23 -39.37
C ARG A 409 -1.23 -32.41 -39.06
N GLY A 410 -2.49 -32.26 -39.42
CA GLY A 410 -3.49 -33.33 -39.31
C GLY A 410 -4.06 -33.51 -37.89
N LEU A 411 -5.17 -34.25 -37.79
CA LEU A 411 -6.03 -34.21 -36.60
C LEU A 411 -5.38 -34.74 -35.33
N GLU A 412 -4.68 -35.87 -35.35
CA GLU A 412 -4.10 -36.43 -34.12
C GLU A 412 -2.93 -35.59 -33.58
N GLU A 413 -2.18 -34.88 -34.45
CA GLU A 413 -1.14 -33.94 -34.01
C GLU A 413 -1.74 -32.63 -33.47
N ILE A 414 -2.85 -32.16 -34.05
CA ILE A 414 -3.63 -31.05 -33.49
C ILE A 414 -4.20 -31.44 -32.11
N TYR A 415 -4.72 -32.68 -31.96
CA TYR A 415 -5.26 -33.16 -30.70
C TYR A 415 -4.17 -33.29 -29.62
N SER A 416 -3.01 -33.87 -29.93
CA SER A 416 -1.90 -33.93 -28.97
C SER A 416 -1.40 -32.53 -28.62
N SER A 417 -1.29 -31.62 -29.59
CA SER A 417 -0.86 -30.24 -29.35
C SER A 417 -1.83 -29.45 -28.47
N VAL A 418 -3.15 -29.67 -28.57
CA VAL A 418 -4.12 -29.07 -27.64
C VAL A 418 -3.96 -29.60 -26.21
N MET A 419 -3.75 -30.91 -26.03
CA MET A 419 -3.47 -31.50 -24.72
C MET A 419 -2.13 -30.99 -24.14
N MET A 420 -1.10 -30.85 -24.97
CA MET A 420 0.21 -30.30 -24.57
C MET A 420 0.14 -28.80 -24.25
N CYS A 421 -0.68 -28.01 -24.96
CA CYS A 421 -0.97 -26.65 -24.54
C CYS A 421 -1.61 -26.64 -23.15
N TRP A 422 -2.65 -27.45 -22.91
CA TRP A 422 -3.30 -27.57 -21.60
C TRP A 422 -2.39 -28.06 -20.48
N SER A 423 -1.42 -28.93 -20.75
CA SER A 423 -0.44 -29.35 -19.74
C SER A 423 0.61 -28.27 -19.46
N SER A 424 1.01 -27.46 -20.46
CA SER A 424 2.08 -26.45 -20.31
C SER A 424 1.85 -25.41 -19.20
N GLN A 425 0.59 -25.11 -18.85
CA GLN A 425 0.26 -24.20 -17.75
C GLN A 425 0.66 -24.70 -16.35
N PHE A 426 0.99 -25.99 -16.24
CA PHE A 426 1.47 -26.68 -15.05
C PHE A 426 2.98 -26.94 -15.08
N SER A 427 3.69 -26.42 -16.10
CA SER A 427 5.16 -26.44 -16.12
C SER A 427 5.73 -25.72 -14.90
N HIS A 428 6.86 -26.20 -14.38
CA HIS A 428 7.49 -25.62 -13.19
C HIS A 428 7.71 -24.10 -13.31
N ILE A 429 8.01 -23.60 -14.51
CA ILE A 429 8.19 -22.17 -14.78
C ILE A 429 6.83 -21.44 -14.71
N ALA A 430 5.79 -21.93 -15.39
CA ALA A 430 4.45 -21.35 -15.34
C ALA A 430 3.86 -21.36 -13.91
N VAL A 431 4.10 -22.43 -13.14
CA VAL A 431 3.66 -22.55 -11.74
C VAL A 431 4.42 -21.57 -10.84
N GLN A 432 5.74 -21.43 -10.99
CA GLN A 432 6.51 -20.43 -10.24
C GLN A 432 6.10 -18.99 -10.60
N TYR A 433 5.86 -18.71 -11.89
CA TYR A 433 5.37 -17.41 -12.37
C TYR A 433 3.99 -17.11 -11.77
N LYS A 434 3.04 -18.05 -11.83
CA LYS A 434 1.71 -17.94 -11.22
C LYS A 434 1.79 -17.67 -9.70
N ARG A 435 2.53 -18.48 -8.93
CA ARG A 435 2.75 -18.25 -7.48
C ARG A 435 3.43 -16.90 -7.19
N GLY A 436 4.37 -16.45 -8.04
CA GLY A 436 5.01 -15.14 -7.94
C GLY A 436 4.09 -13.93 -8.19
N TYR A 437 2.94 -14.15 -8.82
CA TYR A 437 1.89 -13.17 -9.09
C TYR A 437 0.54 -13.50 -8.40
N GLY A 438 0.54 -14.43 -7.44
CA GLY A 438 -0.66 -14.80 -6.67
C GLY A 438 -1.80 -15.30 -7.55
N GLN A 439 -1.50 -15.96 -8.67
CA GLN A 439 -2.46 -16.51 -9.62
C GLN A 439 -2.81 -17.97 -9.28
N PRO A 440 -4.03 -18.45 -9.59
CA PRO A 440 -4.40 -19.85 -9.38
C PRO A 440 -3.58 -20.77 -10.29
N ILE A 441 -3.16 -21.94 -9.79
CA ILE A 441 -2.35 -22.88 -10.57
C ILE A 441 -3.22 -23.48 -11.67
N ASN A 442 -4.44 -23.89 -11.35
CA ASN A 442 -5.47 -24.24 -12.32
C ASN A 442 -6.13 -22.97 -12.88
N SER A 443 -5.74 -22.54 -14.07
CA SER A 443 -6.36 -21.40 -14.76
C SER A 443 -7.23 -21.88 -15.94
N PRO A 444 -8.42 -21.30 -16.18
CA PRO A 444 -9.16 -21.52 -17.42
C PRO A 444 -8.32 -21.08 -18.63
N MET A 445 -8.08 -22.02 -19.54
CA MET A 445 -7.23 -21.78 -20.71
C MET A 445 -7.89 -22.30 -21.99
N ALA A 446 -7.99 -21.42 -22.97
CA ALA A 446 -8.34 -21.75 -24.33
C ALA A 446 -7.09 -22.13 -25.14
N VAL A 447 -7.27 -22.74 -26.31
CA VAL A 447 -6.18 -23.01 -27.27
C VAL A 447 -6.60 -22.50 -28.63
N VAL A 448 -5.74 -21.70 -29.26
CA VAL A 448 -5.94 -21.18 -30.62
C VAL A 448 -5.27 -22.13 -31.60
N ILE A 449 -6.01 -22.59 -32.61
CA ILE A 449 -5.49 -23.36 -33.75
C ILE A 449 -5.57 -22.44 -34.97
N GLN A 450 -4.43 -21.88 -35.39
CA GLN A 450 -4.33 -20.85 -36.43
C GLN A 450 -3.51 -21.35 -37.63
N GLU A 451 -3.86 -20.96 -38.86
CA GLU A 451 -3.13 -21.35 -40.07
C GLU A 451 -1.68 -20.81 -40.08
N MET A 452 -0.70 -21.68 -40.36
CA MET A 452 0.70 -21.26 -40.52
C MET A 452 0.92 -20.58 -41.88
N ILE A 453 1.29 -19.30 -41.84
CA ILE A 453 1.75 -18.57 -43.03
C ILE A 453 3.27 -18.63 -43.09
N GLY A 454 3.82 -19.40 -44.03
CA GLY A 454 5.24 -19.36 -44.36
C GLY A 454 5.63 -17.98 -44.92
N CYS A 455 6.12 -17.10 -44.05
CA CYS A 455 6.48 -15.71 -44.33
C CYS A 455 7.90 -15.61 -44.91
N GLN A 456 8.17 -14.53 -45.64
CA GLN A 456 9.52 -14.19 -46.14
C GLN A 456 10.33 -13.44 -45.08
N SER A 457 9.65 -12.61 -44.28
CA SER A 457 10.17 -11.88 -43.13
C SER A 457 9.06 -11.72 -42.08
N ALA A 458 9.41 -11.64 -40.80
CA ALA A 458 8.47 -11.49 -39.69
C ALA A 458 9.14 -10.86 -38.47
N GLY A 459 8.34 -10.42 -37.50
CA GLY A 459 8.87 -9.85 -36.26
C GLY A 459 7.82 -9.21 -35.36
N VAL A 460 8.23 -8.19 -34.61
CA VAL A 460 7.44 -7.51 -33.57
C VAL A 460 7.43 -6.00 -33.82
N MET A 461 6.32 -5.34 -33.53
CA MET A 461 6.15 -3.89 -33.64
C MET A 461 5.55 -3.32 -32.34
N PHE A 462 6.22 -2.33 -31.76
CA PHE A 462 5.70 -1.49 -30.67
C PHE A 462 5.19 -0.18 -31.24
N THR A 463 3.92 0.16 -31.00
CA THR A 463 3.30 1.41 -31.49
C THR A 463 3.63 2.65 -30.63
N CYS A 464 4.80 2.60 -29.99
CA CYS A 464 5.46 3.58 -29.13
C CYS A 464 6.93 3.14 -28.94
N ASP A 465 7.80 4.03 -28.47
CA ASP A 465 9.14 3.64 -28.02
C ASP A 465 9.04 2.74 -26.76
N PRO A 466 9.56 1.50 -26.77
CA PRO A 466 9.33 0.54 -25.70
C PRO A 466 10.08 0.84 -24.39
N MET A 467 11.00 1.80 -24.39
CA MET A 467 11.80 2.20 -23.22
C MET A 467 11.24 3.44 -22.51
N THR A 468 10.60 4.34 -23.25
CA THR A 468 10.10 5.65 -22.78
C THR A 468 8.58 5.77 -22.82
N GLY A 469 7.91 5.01 -23.70
CA GLY A 469 6.48 5.08 -23.94
C GLY A 469 6.02 6.24 -24.82
N ASP A 470 6.94 6.88 -25.57
CA ASP A 470 6.59 7.97 -26.48
C ASP A 470 5.95 7.43 -27.77
N GLU A 471 4.68 7.78 -28.03
CA GLU A 471 3.95 7.37 -29.25
C GLU A 471 4.37 8.14 -30.52
N ARG A 472 5.21 9.17 -30.40
CA ARG A 472 5.81 9.87 -31.55
C ARG A 472 6.89 9.06 -32.26
N HIS A 473 7.34 7.96 -31.64
CA HIS A 473 8.30 7.02 -32.19
C HIS A 473 7.69 5.61 -32.16
N LEU A 474 7.61 4.94 -33.29
CA LEU A 474 7.15 3.56 -33.42
C LEU A 474 8.36 2.67 -33.72
N GLU A 475 8.49 1.52 -33.05
CA GLU A 475 9.66 0.63 -33.19
C GLU A 475 9.26 -0.71 -33.80
N ILE A 476 9.92 -1.09 -34.89
CA ILE A 476 9.72 -2.38 -35.59
C ILE A 476 11.01 -3.18 -35.48
N THR A 477 10.90 -4.45 -35.11
CA THR A 477 11.96 -5.45 -35.23
C THR A 477 11.60 -6.48 -36.29
N ALA A 478 12.58 -6.94 -37.08
CA ALA A 478 12.35 -7.84 -38.21
C ALA A 478 13.51 -8.83 -38.43
N ASN A 479 13.19 -10.10 -38.74
CA ASN A 479 14.13 -11.09 -39.26
C ASN A 479 13.50 -11.87 -40.44
N TYR A 480 14.33 -12.59 -41.21
CA TYR A 480 13.88 -13.47 -42.28
C TYR A 480 13.11 -14.70 -41.77
N GLY A 481 12.14 -15.16 -42.56
CA GLY A 481 11.34 -16.35 -42.27
C GLY A 481 10.23 -16.12 -41.23
N LEU A 482 10.08 -17.05 -40.30
CA LEU A 482 9.09 -17.04 -39.22
C LEU A 482 9.59 -16.25 -37.99
N GLY A 483 8.66 -15.52 -37.35
CA GLY A 483 8.93 -14.62 -36.23
C GLY A 483 9.39 -15.29 -34.94
N GLU A 484 9.37 -16.63 -34.87
CA GLU A 484 9.94 -17.43 -33.78
C GLU A 484 11.39 -17.04 -33.47
N SER A 485 12.19 -16.72 -34.49
CA SER A 485 13.60 -16.28 -34.34
C SER A 485 13.74 -14.93 -33.62
N VAL A 486 12.76 -14.03 -33.76
CA VAL A 486 12.72 -12.72 -33.09
C VAL A 486 12.20 -12.87 -31.66
N VAL A 487 11.10 -13.62 -31.48
CA VAL A 487 10.45 -13.80 -30.17
C VAL A 487 11.28 -14.66 -29.21
N SER A 488 12.09 -15.59 -29.72
CA SER A 488 13.05 -16.38 -28.93
C SER A 488 14.42 -15.71 -28.75
N ALA A 489 14.66 -14.58 -29.44
CA ALA A 489 15.96 -13.90 -29.53
C ALA A 489 17.13 -14.81 -29.96
N SER A 490 16.87 -15.80 -30.83
CA SER A 490 17.91 -16.71 -31.36
C SER A 490 18.82 -16.06 -32.40
N SER A 491 18.33 -15.00 -33.05
CA SER A 491 19.04 -14.22 -34.07
C SER A 491 18.84 -12.73 -33.80
N GLU A 492 19.84 -11.90 -34.12
CA GLU A 492 19.76 -10.44 -33.96
C GLU A 492 18.97 -9.83 -35.15
N PRO A 493 17.78 -9.26 -34.91
CA PRO A 493 16.92 -8.72 -35.96
C PRO A 493 17.39 -7.32 -36.41
N ASP A 494 16.87 -6.87 -37.55
CA ASP A 494 16.87 -5.43 -37.85
C ASP A 494 15.95 -4.69 -36.87
N THR A 495 16.36 -3.51 -36.41
CA THR A 495 15.53 -2.61 -35.58
C THR A 495 15.35 -1.28 -36.30
N ILE A 496 14.10 -0.87 -36.50
CA ILE A 496 13.70 0.31 -37.27
C ILE A 496 12.88 1.22 -36.37
N LYS A 497 13.26 2.49 -36.24
CA LYS A 497 12.42 3.53 -35.62
C LYS A 497 11.73 4.36 -36.70
N VAL A 498 10.44 4.60 -36.51
CA VAL A 498 9.56 5.32 -37.43
C VAL A 498 8.97 6.51 -36.68
N SER A 499 9.14 7.72 -37.23
CA SER A 499 8.55 8.94 -36.68
C SER A 499 7.05 8.99 -37.00
N VAL A 500 6.25 9.35 -36.00
CA VAL A 500 4.80 9.53 -36.07
C VAL A 500 4.48 10.99 -35.82
N ASN A 501 3.88 11.66 -36.81
CA ASN A 501 3.29 12.98 -36.62
C ASN A 501 1.88 12.80 -36.04
N ILE A 502 1.50 13.63 -35.06
CA ILE A 502 0.19 13.57 -34.40
C ILE A 502 -0.52 14.92 -34.63
N GLU A 503 -1.29 14.97 -35.72
CA GLU A 503 -1.99 16.18 -36.13
C GLU A 503 -3.31 16.35 -35.35
N SER A 504 -3.44 17.54 -34.76
CA SER A 504 -4.61 18.03 -34.04
C SER A 504 -5.59 18.72 -34.98
N ASN A 505 -6.90 18.47 -34.84
CA ASN A 505 -7.93 19.47 -35.16
C ASN A 505 -9.21 19.29 -34.31
N SER A 506 -10.18 20.16 -34.59
CA SER A 506 -11.50 20.30 -33.93
C SER A 506 -12.37 19.06 -33.82
N LEU A 507 -12.17 18.09 -34.70
CA LEU A 507 -13.13 17.02 -34.95
C LEU A 507 -12.45 15.65 -35.06
N SER A 508 -11.12 15.59 -34.96
CA SER A 508 -10.37 14.34 -35.13
C SER A 508 -8.92 14.45 -34.68
N THR A 509 -8.44 13.34 -34.13
CA THR A 509 -7.01 13.02 -34.03
C THR A 509 -6.51 12.36 -35.30
N ARG A 510 -5.38 12.81 -35.84
CA ARG A 510 -4.68 12.11 -36.92
C ARG A 510 -3.21 11.83 -36.57
N ARG A 511 -2.98 10.66 -35.97
CA ARG A 511 -1.66 10.02 -36.05
C ARG A 511 -1.38 9.65 -37.51
N ARG A 512 -0.18 9.93 -38.00
CA ARG A 512 0.29 9.65 -39.36
C ARG A 512 1.77 9.27 -39.32
N VAL A 513 2.17 8.29 -40.14
CA VAL A 513 3.59 8.01 -40.37
C VAL A 513 4.24 9.23 -41.03
N ASN A 514 5.27 9.77 -40.40
CA ASN A 514 6.06 10.90 -40.89
C ASN A 514 7.23 10.42 -41.77
N GLY A 515 7.87 9.32 -41.37
CA GLY A 515 8.96 8.68 -42.11
C GLY A 515 9.81 7.77 -41.22
N ILE A 516 10.72 7.01 -41.83
CA ILE A 516 11.70 6.20 -41.09
C ILE A 516 12.77 7.14 -40.51
N GLU A 517 12.98 7.09 -39.21
CA GLU A 517 13.94 7.93 -38.47
C GLU A 517 15.33 7.29 -38.45
N SER A 518 15.40 5.97 -38.20
CA SER A 518 16.66 5.22 -38.21
C SER A 518 16.44 3.73 -38.46
N LYS A 519 17.49 3.04 -38.92
CA LYS A 519 17.58 1.59 -39.05
C LYS A 519 18.90 1.11 -38.46
N VAL A 520 18.84 0.09 -37.63
CA VAL A 520 19.98 -0.71 -37.17
C VAL A 520 19.86 -2.07 -37.85
N ILE A 521 20.85 -2.45 -38.64
CA ILE A 521 20.83 -3.70 -39.39
C ILE A 521 21.39 -4.83 -38.52
N GLY A 522 20.56 -5.84 -38.23
CA GLY A 522 20.93 -6.97 -37.38
C GLY A 522 21.72 -8.04 -38.12
N GLN A 523 22.44 -8.89 -37.37
CA GLN A 523 23.23 -9.98 -37.96
C GLN A 523 22.40 -10.99 -38.77
N LYS A 524 21.12 -11.21 -38.45
CA LYS A 524 20.14 -12.05 -39.18
C LYS A 524 20.66 -13.41 -39.69
N LYS A 525 21.59 -14.03 -38.97
CA LYS A 525 22.40 -15.19 -39.44
C LYS A 525 21.60 -16.43 -39.78
N THR A 526 20.45 -16.62 -39.14
CA THR A 526 19.55 -17.74 -39.40
C THR A 526 18.12 -17.25 -39.62
N LEU A 527 17.40 -18.01 -40.45
CA LEU A 527 15.97 -17.88 -40.70
C LEU A 527 15.25 -19.18 -40.34
N ILE A 528 13.96 -19.09 -40.05
CA ILE A 528 13.13 -20.25 -39.72
C ILE A 528 12.05 -20.42 -40.79
N LYS A 529 11.92 -21.63 -41.35
CA LYS A 529 10.93 -22.00 -42.37
C LYS A 529 10.02 -23.13 -41.87
N LEU A 530 8.90 -23.35 -42.59
CA LEU A 530 8.07 -24.53 -42.44
C LEU A 530 8.70 -25.73 -43.16
N SER A 531 8.70 -26.91 -42.53
CA SER A 531 9.09 -28.16 -43.20
C SER A 531 7.94 -28.72 -44.03
N GLU A 532 8.23 -29.34 -45.18
CA GLU A 532 7.24 -30.13 -45.93
C GLU A 532 6.70 -31.34 -45.12
N SER A 533 7.50 -31.83 -44.17
CA SER A 533 7.13 -32.95 -43.28
C SER A 533 6.20 -32.57 -42.12
N GLY A 534 5.98 -31.28 -41.86
CA GLY A 534 5.47 -30.79 -40.58
C GLY A 534 6.61 -30.32 -39.66
N GLY A 535 6.31 -29.36 -38.77
CA GLY A 535 7.29 -28.65 -37.94
C GLY A 535 8.04 -27.52 -38.67
N THR A 536 9.04 -26.95 -38.00
CA THR A 536 9.92 -25.88 -38.51
C THR A 536 11.35 -26.36 -38.76
N VAL A 537 12.10 -25.63 -39.59
CA VAL A 537 13.52 -25.87 -39.92
C VAL A 537 14.28 -24.55 -39.85
N GLU A 538 15.47 -24.56 -39.24
CA GLU A 538 16.40 -23.43 -39.24
C GLU A 538 17.40 -23.56 -40.40
N GLU A 539 17.60 -22.48 -41.15
CA GLU A 539 18.58 -22.38 -42.25
C GLU A 539 19.47 -21.16 -42.05
N ALA A 540 20.72 -21.24 -42.52
CA ALA A 540 21.64 -20.10 -42.55
C ALA A 540 21.27 -19.09 -43.66
N VAL A 541 21.63 -17.83 -43.47
CA VAL A 541 21.38 -16.73 -44.42
C VAL A 541 22.69 -16.18 -44.96
N ASP A 542 22.90 -16.28 -46.27
CA ASP A 542 24.17 -15.91 -46.93
C ASP A 542 24.35 -14.39 -47.14
N ASP A 543 23.26 -13.63 -47.32
CA ASP A 543 23.28 -12.15 -47.34
C ASP A 543 22.36 -11.59 -46.25
N THR A 544 22.99 -10.94 -45.27
CA THR A 544 22.30 -10.24 -44.16
C THR A 544 22.63 -8.74 -44.14
N SER A 545 23.34 -8.25 -45.16
CA SER A 545 23.89 -6.88 -45.22
C SER A 545 22.83 -5.78 -45.39
N ASN A 546 21.66 -6.15 -45.91
CA ASN A 546 20.52 -5.27 -46.12
C ASN A 546 19.44 -5.48 -45.05
N CYS A 547 18.44 -4.60 -45.00
CA CYS A 547 17.25 -4.81 -44.19
C CYS A 547 16.37 -5.92 -44.81
N CYS A 548 15.78 -6.77 -43.98
CA CYS A 548 14.90 -7.86 -44.41
C CYS A 548 13.48 -7.41 -44.80
N VAL A 549 13.18 -6.11 -44.74
CA VAL A 549 11.89 -5.50 -45.10
C VAL A 549 12.15 -4.27 -45.97
N SER A 550 11.28 -4.01 -46.96
CA SER A 550 11.37 -2.81 -47.80
C SER A 550 10.91 -1.56 -47.04
N ASP A 551 11.41 -0.38 -47.42
CA ASP A 551 11.00 0.90 -46.84
C ASP A 551 9.49 1.14 -46.99
N ASP A 552 8.93 0.78 -48.14
CA ASP A 552 7.48 0.86 -48.40
C ASP A 552 6.71 -0.08 -47.48
N ASP A 553 7.14 -1.33 -47.30
CA ASP A 553 6.50 -2.28 -46.39
C ASP A 553 6.63 -1.85 -44.91
N LEU A 554 7.74 -1.23 -44.51
CA LEU A 554 7.92 -0.67 -43.17
C LEU A 554 6.95 0.49 -42.89
N ILE A 555 6.73 1.38 -43.88
CA ILE A 555 5.77 2.48 -43.78
C ILE A 555 4.32 1.94 -43.75
N ARG A 556 3.99 0.96 -44.60
CA ARG A 556 2.69 0.27 -44.59
C ARG A 556 2.42 -0.41 -43.24
N LEU A 557 3.41 -1.12 -42.71
CA LEU A 557 3.33 -1.79 -41.41
C LEU A 557 3.10 -0.79 -40.27
N ALA A 558 3.82 0.34 -40.27
CA ALA A 558 3.62 1.41 -39.29
C ALA A 558 2.23 2.04 -39.36
N ASP A 559 1.68 2.31 -40.56
CA ASP A 559 0.31 2.82 -40.72
C ASP A 559 -0.74 1.80 -40.21
N ILE A 560 -0.54 0.51 -40.47
CA ILE A 560 -1.36 -0.56 -39.89
C ILE A 560 -1.23 -0.58 -38.36
N GLY A 561 -0.03 -0.43 -37.82
CA GLY A 561 0.23 -0.32 -36.38
C GLY A 561 -0.53 0.84 -35.73
N LEU A 562 -0.52 2.03 -36.35
CA LEU A 562 -1.26 3.21 -35.88
C LEU A 562 -2.79 3.01 -35.93
N ARG A 563 -3.31 2.25 -36.89
CA ARG A 563 -4.75 1.87 -36.96
C ARG A 563 -5.13 0.88 -35.85
N ILE A 564 -4.29 -0.14 -35.61
CA ILE A 564 -4.49 -1.11 -34.52
C ILE A 564 -4.40 -0.40 -33.16
N HIS A 565 -3.45 0.53 -33.00
CA HIS A 565 -3.39 1.43 -31.85
C HIS A 565 -4.72 2.20 -31.69
N LYS A 566 -5.18 2.91 -32.73
CA LYS A 566 -6.43 3.67 -32.70
C LYS A 566 -7.62 2.79 -32.26
N HIS A 567 -7.72 1.57 -32.78
CA HIS A 567 -8.81 0.64 -32.42
C HIS A 567 -8.83 0.29 -30.91
N TYR A 568 -7.66 0.05 -30.31
CA TYR A 568 -7.54 -0.37 -28.90
C TYR A 568 -7.46 0.78 -27.89
N GLY A 569 -6.95 1.94 -28.29
CA GLY A 569 -6.76 3.09 -27.42
C GLY A 569 -5.64 3.04 -26.42
N ASN A 570 -4.68 2.17 -26.66
CA ASN A 570 -3.42 2.13 -25.95
C ASN A 570 -2.30 1.67 -26.87
N ALA A 571 -1.06 1.97 -26.48
CA ALA A 571 0.13 1.44 -27.12
C ALA A 571 0.12 -0.09 -27.15
N ARG A 572 0.55 -0.65 -28.29
CA ARG A 572 0.44 -2.07 -28.62
C ARG A 572 1.80 -2.66 -28.96
N ASP A 573 2.02 -3.86 -28.44
CA ASP A 573 2.99 -4.85 -28.92
C ASP A 573 2.24 -5.75 -29.92
N ILE A 574 2.82 -5.95 -31.10
CA ILE A 574 2.15 -6.57 -32.27
C ILE A 574 3.12 -7.54 -32.96
N GLU A 575 2.78 -8.83 -32.98
CA GLU A 575 3.47 -9.83 -33.81
C GLU A 575 2.94 -9.76 -35.25
N TRP A 576 3.84 -9.73 -36.24
CA TRP A 576 3.48 -9.59 -37.65
C TRP A 576 4.36 -10.47 -38.56
N GLY A 577 3.88 -10.73 -39.78
CA GLY A 577 4.61 -11.43 -40.83
C GLY A 577 4.31 -10.86 -42.22
N LEU A 578 5.24 -11.01 -43.16
CA LEU A 578 5.14 -10.52 -44.54
C LEU A 578 5.29 -11.70 -45.51
N LYS A 579 4.43 -11.76 -46.54
CA LYS A 579 4.53 -12.75 -47.62
C LYS A 579 4.04 -12.17 -48.94
N GLY A 580 4.90 -12.06 -49.94
CA GLY A 580 4.51 -11.62 -51.29
C GLY A 580 3.82 -10.24 -51.32
N GLY A 581 4.25 -9.31 -50.46
CA GLY A 581 3.65 -7.97 -50.31
C GLY A 581 2.38 -7.91 -49.45
N GLN A 582 1.85 -9.05 -48.98
CA GLN A 582 0.75 -9.10 -48.02
C GLN A 582 1.28 -9.12 -46.58
N ILE A 583 0.72 -8.23 -45.75
CA ILE A 583 1.05 -8.11 -44.32
C ILE A 583 0.03 -8.92 -43.51
N PHE A 584 0.53 -9.78 -42.63
CA PHE A 584 -0.23 -10.63 -41.73
C PHE A 584 -0.04 -10.19 -40.28
N MET A 585 -1.12 -10.10 -39.51
CA MET A 585 -1.10 -9.82 -38.08
C MET A 585 -1.34 -11.11 -37.29
N LEU A 586 -0.39 -11.44 -36.41
CA LEU A 586 -0.27 -12.76 -35.76
C LEU A 586 -0.65 -12.73 -34.27
N GLN A 587 -0.46 -11.58 -33.60
CA GLN A 587 -0.94 -11.30 -32.23
C GLN A 587 -0.92 -9.78 -31.99
N SER A 588 -1.74 -9.28 -31.05
CA SER A 588 -1.49 -7.99 -30.40
C SER A 588 -1.74 -8.08 -28.90
N ARG A 589 -0.96 -7.34 -28.10
CA ARG A 589 -1.16 -7.17 -26.65
C ARG A 589 -0.81 -5.73 -26.22
N PRO A 590 -1.33 -5.25 -25.08
CA PRO A 590 -0.92 -3.95 -24.53
C PRO A 590 0.56 -3.95 -24.09
N VAL A 591 1.24 -2.80 -24.15
CA VAL A 591 2.65 -2.68 -23.72
C VAL A 591 2.75 -2.53 -22.19
N THR A 592 2.80 -3.64 -21.47
CA THR A 592 2.69 -3.69 -19.99
C THR A 592 3.79 -2.93 -19.23
N ASN A 593 4.99 -2.78 -19.81
CA ASN A 593 6.11 -2.10 -19.13
C ASN A 593 5.96 -0.57 -19.03
N LEU A 594 4.98 0.02 -19.73
CA LEU A 594 4.68 1.46 -19.67
C LEU A 594 3.75 1.84 -18.51
N ASP A 595 3.38 0.88 -17.66
CA ASP A 595 2.58 1.10 -16.47
C ASP A 595 3.35 0.78 -15.18
N ASN A 596 3.97 1.82 -14.63
CA ASN A 596 3.87 2.05 -13.19
C ASN A 596 2.37 2.28 -12.87
N SER A 597 1.63 1.18 -12.71
CA SER A 597 0.17 1.18 -12.52
C SER A 597 -0.28 1.96 -11.29
N TYR A 598 0.65 2.19 -10.35
CA TYR A 598 0.57 3.18 -9.29
C TYR A 598 1.80 4.10 -9.33
N THR A 599 1.61 5.40 -9.11
CA THR A 599 2.70 6.35 -8.92
C THR A 599 3.22 6.31 -7.49
N ASP A 600 4.45 6.79 -7.26
CA ASP A 600 5.00 6.92 -5.92
C ASP A 600 4.14 7.83 -5.04
N TYR A 601 3.53 8.87 -5.61
CA TYR A 601 2.53 9.70 -4.93
C TYR A 601 1.30 8.88 -4.51
N GLU A 602 0.72 8.06 -5.39
CA GLU A 602 -0.47 7.26 -5.06
C GLU A 602 -0.24 6.23 -3.97
N ILE A 603 0.94 5.60 -3.92
CA ILE A 603 1.28 4.62 -2.86
C ILE A 603 1.58 5.32 -1.54
N LEU A 604 2.31 6.45 -1.56
CA LEU A 604 2.59 7.24 -0.35
C LEU A 604 1.31 7.73 0.36
N HIS A 605 0.25 8.06 -0.39
CA HIS A 605 -0.97 8.67 0.13
C HIS A 605 -2.19 7.70 0.14
N GLU A 606 -2.00 6.39 -0.07
CA GLU A 606 -3.12 5.44 -0.16
C GLU A 606 -3.84 5.23 1.18
N LEU A 607 -3.14 5.40 2.30
CA LEU A 607 -3.70 5.24 3.66
C LEU A 607 -4.26 6.53 4.24
N ASP A 608 -3.96 7.69 3.65
CA ASP A 608 -4.31 9.04 4.11
C ASP A 608 -5.75 9.23 4.63
N SER A 609 -5.86 10.04 5.68
CA SER A 609 -7.12 10.73 5.99
C SER A 609 -7.36 11.88 4.99
N SER A 610 -8.57 12.46 5.06
CA SER A 610 -8.78 13.83 4.60
C SER A 610 -7.67 14.75 5.13
N HIS A 611 -7.17 15.67 4.30
CA HIS A 611 -6.24 16.70 4.74
C HIS A 611 -6.89 17.53 5.85
N PRO A 612 -6.11 17.90 6.89
CA PRO A 612 -6.59 18.81 7.89
C PRO A 612 -6.73 20.24 7.37
N THR A 613 -7.68 20.95 7.96
CA THR A 613 -7.86 22.38 7.83
C THR A 613 -6.69 23.15 8.43
N GLU A 614 -6.49 24.41 8.02
CA GLU A 614 -5.46 25.31 8.56
C GLU A 614 -5.57 25.59 10.08
N TYR A 615 -6.68 25.19 10.71
CA TYR A 615 -6.98 25.34 12.13
C TYR A 615 -6.63 24.09 12.96
N GLU A 616 -6.45 22.93 12.33
CA GLU A 616 -6.13 21.69 13.02
C GLU A 616 -4.62 21.56 13.29
N ILE A 617 -4.31 20.99 14.45
CA ILE A 617 -2.95 20.78 14.96
C ILE A 617 -2.81 19.32 15.34
N TYR A 618 -1.85 18.64 14.72
CA TYR A 618 -1.46 17.28 15.04
C TYR A 618 -0.27 17.34 15.98
N SER A 619 -0.23 16.46 16.98
CA SER A 619 0.94 16.28 17.81
C SER A 619 1.45 14.85 17.71
N ARG A 620 2.76 14.70 17.50
CA ARG A 620 3.48 13.42 17.59
C ARG A 620 4.00 13.14 19.00
N ALA A 621 3.68 13.99 19.98
CA ALA A 621 4.03 13.79 21.38
C ALA A 621 3.55 12.40 21.86
N HIS A 622 4.44 11.69 22.57
CA HIS A 622 4.35 10.27 22.94
C HIS A 622 4.29 9.26 21.77
N TRP A 623 3.69 9.59 20.62
CA TRP A 623 3.67 8.72 19.44
C TRP A 623 5.07 8.48 18.88
N GLY A 624 5.89 9.53 18.73
CA GLY A 624 7.25 9.43 18.19
C GLY A 624 8.24 8.60 19.03
N GLU A 625 7.91 8.29 20.29
CA GLU A 625 8.71 7.39 21.16
C GLU A 625 8.28 5.92 21.02
N ASN A 626 7.01 5.65 20.69
CA ASN A 626 6.47 4.30 20.59
C ASN A 626 6.43 3.78 19.14
N PHE A 627 6.37 4.69 18.17
CA PHE A 627 6.44 4.46 16.73
C PHE A 627 7.46 5.42 16.11
N PRO A 628 8.78 5.18 16.30
CA PRO A 628 9.81 5.91 15.57
C PRO A 628 9.85 5.44 14.11
N GLY A 629 10.04 6.37 13.17
CA GLY A 629 10.06 6.08 11.72
C GLY A 629 8.68 5.78 11.13
N ALA A 630 8.64 4.86 10.17
CA ALA A 630 7.42 4.36 9.52
C ALA A 630 7.05 2.95 10.03
N SER A 631 5.76 2.71 10.26
CA SER A 631 5.20 1.38 10.53
C SER A 631 4.91 0.61 9.25
N SER A 632 4.88 -0.73 9.36
CA SER A 632 4.40 -1.64 8.32
C SER A 632 2.90 -1.46 8.01
N TRP A 633 2.48 -1.80 6.78
CA TRP A 633 1.10 -1.53 6.29
C TRP A 633 0.02 -2.32 7.03
N ILE A 634 0.39 -3.47 7.61
CA ILE A 634 -0.50 -4.28 8.43
C ILE A 634 -0.75 -3.62 9.80
N ASP A 635 0.27 -3.00 10.39
CA ASP A 635 0.27 -2.37 11.72
C ASP A 635 -0.57 -1.08 11.74
N LEU A 636 -0.41 -0.24 10.72
CA LEU A 636 -1.14 1.02 10.53
C LEU A 636 -2.68 0.87 10.50
N ILE A 637 -3.18 -0.34 10.26
CA ILE A 637 -4.63 -0.63 10.22
C ILE A 637 -5.09 -1.37 11.49
N ILE A 638 -4.23 -2.16 12.13
CA ILE A 638 -4.47 -2.73 13.46
C ILE A 638 -4.68 -1.61 14.48
N ALA A 639 -3.86 -0.57 14.44
CA ALA A 639 -3.99 0.63 15.29
C ALA A 639 -5.31 1.41 15.11
N LYS A 640 -6.13 1.09 14.08
CA LYS A 640 -7.34 1.82 13.69
C LYS A 640 -8.66 1.07 13.95
N LYS A 641 -8.60 -0.12 14.56
CA LYS A 641 -9.75 -1.03 14.77
C LYS A 641 -10.02 -1.22 16.27
N GLN A 642 -11.30 -1.20 16.68
CA GLN A 642 -11.72 -1.29 18.10
C GLN A 642 -13.04 -2.07 18.27
N LEU A 643 -13.31 -2.43 19.54
CA LEU A 643 -14.52 -3.01 20.16
C LEU A 643 -14.73 -4.55 20.07
N MET A 644 -14.59 -5.18 21.25
CA MET A 644 -15.35 -6.27 21.91
C MET A 644 -15.79 -7.51 21.08
N ASP A 645 -15.57 -8.75 21.54
CA ASP A 645 -16.27 -9.39 22.68
C ASP A 645 -15.30 -10.03 23.73
N ASP A 646 -15.79 -10.73 24.77
CA ASP A 646 -15.03 -11.06 25.99
C ASP A 646 -14.77 -12.56 26.23
N LYS A 647 -13.70 -13.14 25.62
CA LYS A 647 -13.16 -14.49 25.94
C LYS A 647 -11.65 -14.62 25.76
N SER A 648 -10.95 -15.16 26.76
CA SER A 648 -9.50 -15.43 26.71
C SER A 648 -9.15 -16.80 26.10
N TYR A 649 -8.16 -16.83 25.22
CA TYR A 649 -7.66 -18.06 24.56
C TYR A 649 -6.13 -18.05 24.41
N ASP A 650 -5.49 -19.22 24.45
CA ASP A 650 -4.09 -19.41 24.03
C ASP A 650 -4.02 -19.39 22.50
N LEU A 651 -3.83 -18.19 21.96
CA LEU A 651 -3.81 -17.94 20.52
C LEU A 651 -2.75 -18.77 19.79
N VAL A 652 -1.54 -18.91 20.36
CA VAL A 652 -0.42 -19.56 19.66
C VAL A 652 -0.57 -21.08 19.66
N ALA A 653 -1.19 -21.67 20.68
CA ALA A 653 -1.56 -23.09 20.66
C ALA A 653 -2.69 -23.37 19.65
N VAL A 654 -3.70 -22.51 19.55
CA VAL A 654 -4.83 -22.66 18.62
C VAL A 654 -4.40 -22.48 17.17
N LEU A 655 -3.68 -21.39 16.82
CA LEU A 655 -3.24 -21.12 15.45
C LEU A 655 -2.37 -22.24 14.86
N LYS A 656 -1.60 -22.96 15.69
CA LYS A 656 -0.79 -24.11 15.27
C LYS A 656 -1.60 -25.35 14.90
N GLN A 657 -2.85 -25.46 15.34
CA GLN A 657 -3.78 -26.55 14.98
C GLN A 657 -4.58 -26.27 13.70
N LEU A 658 -4.59 -25.02 13.24
CA LEU A 658 -5.18 -24.63 11.96
C LEU A 658 -4.19 -24.94 10.82
N PHE A 659 -4.69 -25.31 9.64
CA PHE A 659 -3.84 -25.79 8.54
C PHE A 659 -3.62 -24.74 7.44
N THR A 660 -4.65 -23.98 7.06
CA THR A 660 -4.57 -23.00 5.95
C THR A 660 -4.27 -21.57 6.43
N ALA A 661 -3.79 -20.70 5.53
CA ALA A 661 -3.67 -19.27 5.75
C ALA A 661 -5.04 -18.62 6.04
N LYS A 662 -6.11 -19.09 5.38
CA LYS A 662 -7.48 -18.61 5.62
C LYS A 662 -7.93 -18.85 7.06
N ASP A 663 -7.74 -20.06 7.56
CA ASP A 663 -8.06 -20.42 8.95
C ASP A 663 -7.17 -19.63 9.92
N THR A 664 -5.88 -19.51 9.61
CA THR A 664 -4.91 -18.75 10.42
C THR A 664 -5.30 -17.28 10.54
N TRP A 665 -5.68 -16.65 9.43
CA TRP A 665 -6.17 -15.28 9.38
C TRP A 665 -7.46 -15.11 10.20
N LYS A 666 -8.41 -16.05 10.05
CA LYS A 666 -9.61 -16.07 10.88
C LYS A 666 -9.28 -16.19 12.37
N GLY A 667 -8.41 -17.13 12.77
CA GLY A 667 -8.03 -17.31 14.18
C GLY A 667 -7.33 -16.09 14.79
N ILE A 668 -6.62 -15.30 13.98
CA ILE A 668 -6.07 -14.00 14.40
C ILE A 668 -7.21 -13.00 14.59
N LEU A 669 -8.11 -12.85 13.62
CA LEU A 669 -9.29 -11.96 13.73
C LEU A 669 -10.18 -12.30 14.93
N ASP A 670 -10.46 -13.59 15.15
CA ASP A 670 -11.23 -14.15 16.26
C ASP A 670 -10.56 -13.94 17.65
N SER A 671 -9.39 -13.28 17.71
CA SER A 671 -8.69 -12.91 18.95
C SER A 671 -8.40 -11.40 19.10
N PHE A 672 -8.84 -10.58 18.15
CA PHE A 672 -8.53 -9.13 18.08
C PHE A 672 -9.04 -8.36 19.31
N HIS A 673 -10.11 -8.84 19.93
CA HIS A 673 -10.68 -8.29 21.15
C HIS A 673 -9.73 -8.33 22.35
N ILE A 674 -8.87 -9.35 22.46
CA ILE A 674 -7.97 -9.50 23.62
C ILE A 674 -6.95 -8.36 23.66
N ILE A 675 -6.42 -7.96 22.49
CA ILE A 675 -5.55 -6.77 22.38
C ILE A 675 -6.35 -5.48 22.58
N CYS A 676 -7.57 -5.37 22.05
CA CYS A 676 -8.42 -4.20 22.32
C CYS A 676 -8.61 -3.97 23.83
N ASP A 677 -8.89 -5.03 24.58
CA ASP A 677 -9.17 -4.92 26.01
C ASP A 677 -7.90 -4.57 26.80
N ILE A 678 -6.76 -5.21 26.49
CA ILE A 678 -5.50 -4.93 27.19
C ILE A 678 -4.96 -3.52 26.85
N SER A 679 -5.09 -3.07 25.60
CA SER A 679 -4.66 -1.72 25.19
C SER A 679 -5.63 -0.62 25.65
N VAL A 680 -6.93 -0.80 25.41
CA VAL A 680 -7.96 0.25 25.56
C VAL A 680 -8.68 0.20 26.90
N LYS A 681 -9.06 -0.99 27.42
CA LYS A 681 -9.73 -1.11 28.74
C LYS A 681 -8.73 -1.10 29.89
N HIS A 682 -7.50 -1.57 29.69
CA HIS A 682 -6.46 -1.60 30.74
C HIS A 682 -5.37 -0.52 30.58
N HIS A 683 -4.51 -0.58 29.56
CA HIS A 683 -3.34 0.32 29.50
C HIS A 683 -3.72 1.80 29.40
N GLY A 684 -4.67 2.17 28.54
CA GLY A 684 -5.16 3.55 28.40
C GLY A 684 -5.60 4.19 29.74
N PRO A 685 -6.58 3.60 30.46
CA PRO A 685 -7.03 4.09 31.77
C PRO A 685 -5.95 4.10 32.85
N VAL A 686 -5.05 3.11 32.86
CA VAL A 686 -3.92 3.07 33.82
C VAL A 686 -2.90 4.18 33.52
N SER A 687 -2.59 4.42 32.24
CA SER A 687 -1.68 5.48 31.80
C SER A 687 -2.25 6.88 32.06
N MET A 688 -3.52 7.12 31.70
CA MET A 688 -4.25 8.35 32.04
C MET A 688 -4.29 8.58 33.56
N GLY A 689 -4.63 7.53 34.32
CA GLY A 689 -4.63 7.56 35.78
C GLY A 689 -3.23 7.78 36.39
N SER A 690 -2.16 7.39 35.71
CA SER A 690 -0.78 7.70 36.10
C SER A 690 -0.45 9.18 35.87
N SER A 691 -0.75 9.71 34.68
CA SER A 691 -0.52 11.12 34.33
C SER A 691 -1.26 12.07 35.28
N ILE A 692 -2.52 11.79 35.60
CA ILE A 692 -3.31 12.59 36.57
C ILE A 692 -2.64 12.61 37.97
N LYS A 693 -2.06 11.49 38.42
CA LYS A 693 -1.35 11.44 39.71
C LYS A 693 -0.07 12.27 39.70
N LEU A 694 0.68 12.25 38.60
CA LEU A 694 1.89 13.05 38.42
C LEU A 694 1.56 14.55 38.35
N MET A 695 0.49 14.94 37.64
CA MET A 695 -0.03 16.30 37.66
C MET A 695 -0.41 16.75 39.09
N ILE A 696 -1.13 15.91 39.84
CA ILE A 696 -1.49 16.22 41.23
C ILE A 696 -0.27 16.30 42.15
N LEU A 697 0.78 15.50 41.92
CA LEU A 697 2.06 15.63 42.62
C LEU A 697 2.74 16.97 42.31
N ARG A 698 2.73 17.41 41.04
CA ARG A 698 3.29 18.70 40.61
C ARG A 698 2.52 19.88 41.22
N GLU A 699 1.20 19.90 41.09
CA GLU A 699 0.29 20.89 41.69
C GLU A 699 0.42 20.94 43.23
N PHE A 700 0.60 19.78 43.88
CA PHE A 700 0.81 19.74 45.33
C PHE A 700 2.09 20.50 45.73
N LEU A 701 3.19 20.33 44.99
CA LEU A 701 4.44 21.06 45.22
C LEU A 701 4.32 22.54 44.86
N GLU A 702 3.71 22.88 43.72
CA GLU A 702 3.52 24.26 43.26
C GLU A 702 2.62 25.05 44.23
N SER A 703 1.59 24.41 44.80
CA SER A 703 0.74 24.99 45.87
C SER A 703 1.48 25.31 47.18
N CYS A 704 2.76 24.93 47.33
CA CYS A 704 3.54 25.20 48.54
C CYS A 704 4.20 26.58 48.53
N LEU A 705 4.70 27.04 47.38
CA LEU A 705 5.25 28.38 47.18
C LEU A 705 5.14 28.77 45.69
N SER A 706 4.54 29.91 45.40
CA SER A 706 4.64 30.52 44.07
C SER A 706 6.08 30.97 43.80
N ASN A 707 6.53 30.82 42.55
CA ASN A 707 7.85 31.22 42.05
C ASN A 707 9.07 30.57 42.75
N ASN A 708 8.98 29.30 43.19
CA ASN A 708 10.15 28.57 43.69
C ASN A 708 11.05 28.05 42.53
N PRO A 709 12.31 28.52 42.39
CA PRO A 709 13.20 28.09 41.30
C PRO A 709 13.67 26.63 41.41
N ASN A 710 13.43 25.94 42.54
CA ASN A 710 13.78 24.54 42.72
C ASN A 710 12.65 23.56 42.39
N LEU A 711 11.44 24.04 42.04
CA LEU A 711 10.24 23.22 41.87
C LEU A 711 10.46 22.01 40.95
N GLU A 712 11.01 22.23 39.75
CA GLU A 712 11.28 21.15 38.80
C GLU A 712 12.41 20.22 39.26
N ALA A 713 13.41 20.71 40.00
CA ALA A 713 14.48 19.86 40.53
C ALA A 713 13.96 18.91 41.62
N ASP A 714 13.11 19.42 42.52
CA ASP A 714 12.48 18.63 43.59
C ASP A 714 11.42 17.66 43.02
N TYR A 715 10.63 18.08 42.02
CA TYR A 715 9.68 17.21 41.31
C TYR A 715 10.38 16.05 40.58
N ASN A 716 11.48 16.32 39.88
CA ASN A 716 12.32 15.28 39.27
C ASN A 716 12.94 14.34 40.32
N LEU A 717 13.42 14.87 41.46
CA LEU A 717 13.94 14.06 42.57
C LEU A 717 12.88 13.09 43.10
N LEU A 718 11.65 13.56 43.33
CA LEU A 718 10.53 12.77 43.81
C LEU A 718 10.16 11.64 42.83
N ILE A 719 10.06 11.93 41.53
CA ILE A 719 9.81 10.92 40.49
C ILE A 719 10.96 9.90 40.40
N SER A 720 12.22 10.34 40.56
CA SER A 720 13.43 9.49 40.47
C SER A 720 13.58 8.41 41.56
N SER A 721 12.60 8.28 42.45
CA SER A 721 12.59 7.33 43.58
C SER A 721 11.51 6.25 43.50
N CYS A 722 10.90 6.06 42.32
CA CYS A 722 10.02 4.92 42.06
C CYS A 722 10.84 3.61 41.99
N SER A 723 10.42 2.58 42.73
CA SER A 723 11.08 1.26 42.76
C SER A 723 10.52 0.26 41.75
N ASP A 724 9.26 0.42 41.36
CA ASP A 724 8.45 -0.67 40.78
C ASP A 724 8.43 -0.60 39.23
N VAL A 725 9.60 -0.45 38.60
CA VAL A 725 9.76 -0.22 37.15
C VAL A 725 10.31 -1.48 36.47
N VAL A 726 9.44 -2.26 35.81
CA VAL A 726 9.82 -3.51 35.11
C VAL A 726 10.90 -3.27 34.04
N SER A 727 10.87 -2.11 33.38
CA SER A 727 11.84 -1.71 32.37
C SER A 727 13.27 -1.53 32.93
N ALA A 728 13.41 -1.28 34.24
CA ALA A 728 14.68 -1.12 34.95
C ALA A 728 15.41 -2.45 35.20
N GLU A 729 14.71 -3.58 35.07
CA GLU A 729 15.24 -4.92 35.35
C GLU A 729 16.14 -5.44 34.21
N VAL A 730 15.91 -4.98 32.97
CA VAL A 730 16.66 -5.42 31.77
C VAL A 730 18.17 -5.17 31.89
N PRO A 731 18.66 -3.94 32.17
CA PRO A 731 20.10 -3.68 32.20
C PRO A 731 20.79 -4.30 33.42
N ASN A 732 20.06 -4.45 34.54
CA ASN A 732 20.51 -5.18 35.73
C ASN A 732 20.69 -6.68 35.44
N SER A 733 19.69 -7.30 34.79
CA SER A 733 19.72 -8.73 34.43
C SER A 733 20.87 -9.07 33.49
N LEU A 734 21.07 -8.27 32.43
CA LEU A 734 22.19 -8.43 31.49
C LEU A 734 23.56 -8.29 32.20
N ARG A 735 23.68 -7.38 33.17
CA ARG A 735 24.86 -7.28 34.03
C ARG A 735 25.04 -8.48 34.97
N GLN A 736 23.96 -9.03 35.54
CA GLN A 736 24.04 -10.23 36.38
C GLN A 736 24.44 -11.48 35.58
N ILE A 737 24.05 -11.57 34.31
CA ILE A 737 24.52 -12.59 33.36
C ILE A 737 26.01 -12.39 33.08
N ALA A 738 26.44 -11.17 32.72
CA ALA A 738 27.85 -10.87 32.47
C ALA A 738 28.75 -11.13 33.70
N LYS A 739 28.25 -10.89 34.92
CA LYS A 739 28.99 -11.19 36.17
C LYS A 739 29.12 -12.69 36.47
N SER A 740 28.20 -13.55 36.01
CA SER A 740 28.26 -15.00 36.24
C SER A 740 29.03 -15.79 35.16
N ILE A 741 29.55 -15.11 34.13
CA ILE A 741 30.50 -15.71 33.17
C ILE A 741 31.85 -15.94 33.86
N LYS A 742 32.26 -17.21 33.97
CA LYS A 742 33.50 -17.62 34.64
C LYS A 742 34.74 -17.24 33.84
N ASP A 743 34.85 -17.71 32.59
CA ASP A 743 35.92 -17.31 31.68
C ASP A 743 35.46 -16.12 30.82
N LYS A 744 35.79 -14.93 31.31
CA LYS A 744 35.45 -13.67 30.65
C LYS A 744 36.33 -13.37 29.44
N GLN A 745 37.51 -13.99 29.32
CA GLN A 745 38.46 -13.69 28.25
C GLN A 745 38.14 -14.52 27.01
N SER A 746 37.98 -15.83 27.16
CA SER A 746 37.58 -16.72 26.06
C SER A 746 36.18 -16.36 25.54
N PHE A 747 35.23 -16.02 26.43
CA PHE A 747 33.88 -15.64 26.01
C PHE A 747 33.82 -14.37 25.13
N ARG A 748 34.73 -13.40 25.34
CA ARG A 748 34.82 -12.22 24.44
C ARG A 748 35.32 -12.56 23.04
N GLN A 749 36.15 -13.60 22.90
CA GLN A 749 36.81 -13.96 21.63
C GLN A 749 35.89 -14.76 20.69
N LEU A 750 34.79 -15.32 21.20
CA LEU A 750 33.74 -15.94 20.41
C LEU A 750 33.06 -14.95 19.47
N THR A 751 32.59 -15.41 18.31
CA THR A 751 31.57 -14.68 17.51
C THR A 751 30.29 -14.46 18.32
N ASP A 752 29.43 -13.54 17.89
CA ASP A 752 28.18 -13.26 18.61
C ASP A 752 27.23 -14.47 18.55
N GLU A 753 27.26 -15.22 17.46
CA GLU A 753 26.53 -16.47 17.24
C GLU A 753 27.02 -17.60 18.16
N GLU A 754 28.34 -17.79 18.28
CA GLU A 754 28.92 -18.78 19.21
C GLU A 754 28.64 -18.42 20.67
N ALA A 755 28.82 -17.15 21.04
CA ALA A 755 28.49 -16.63 22.36
C ALA A 755 26.99 -16.82 22.68
N LEU A 756 26.11 -16.63 21.68
CA LEU A 756 24.69 -16.94 21.81
C LEU A 756 24.44 -18.44 22.01
N GLN A 757 25.09 -19.33 21.26
CA GLN A 757 24.95 -20.79 21.47
C GLN A 757 25.38 -21.20 22.89
N VAL A 758 26.46 -20.64 23.42
CA VAL A 758 26.93 -20.89 24.79
C VAL A 758 25.91 -20.40 25.84
N LEU A 759 25.31 -19.23 25.65
CA LEU A 759 24.29 -18.71 26.56
C LEU A 759 22.95 -19.47 26.47
N VAL A 760 22.53 -19.90 25.27
CA VAL A 760 21.25 -20.60 25.07
C VAL A 760 21.33 -22.09 25.45
N LYS A 761 22.39 -22.80 25.06
CA LYS A 761 22.53 -24.26 25.24
C LYS A 761 23.39 -24.68 26.43
N GLY A 762 24.14 -23.75 27.05
CA GLY A 762 25.04 -24.07 28.16
C GLY A 762 24.32 -24.47 29.46
N ASN A 763 25.04 -25.24 30.30
CA ASN A 763 24.59 -25.68 31.63
C ASN A 763 25.24 -24.86 32.76
N HIS A 764 25.53 -23.58 32.50
CA HIS A 764 26.15 -22.66 33.46
C HIS A 764 25.15 -21.65 34.01
N GLU A 765 25.50 -21.00 35.12
CA GLU A 765 24.67 -19.99 35.78
C GLU A 765 24.33 -18.82 34.85
N SER A 766 25.27 -18.38 34.01
CA SER A 766 25.06 -17.37 32.97
C SER A 766 24.02 -17.82 31.93
N SER A 767 24.10 -19.08 31.48
CA SER A 767 23.14 -19.66 30.53
C SER A 767 21.73 -19.79 31.15
N ALA A 768 21.64 -20.18 32.43
CA ALA A 768 20.37 -20.26 33.15
C ALA A 768 19.72 -18.87 33.30
N LYS A 769 20.51 -17.87 33.72
CA LYS A 769 20.05 -16.46 33.83
C LYS A 769 19.70 -15.86 32.47
N PHE A 770 20.40 -16.21 31.39
CA PHE A 770 20.09 -15.73 30.04
C PHE A 770 18.77 -16.32 29.51
N ARG A 771 18.50 -17.61 29.75
CA ARG A 771 17.19 -18.21 29.44
C ARG A 771 16.06 -17.53 30.22
N GLN A 772 16.22 -17.37 31.53
CA GLN A 772 15.25 -16.63 32.37
C GLN A 772 15.02 -15.19 31.89
N PHE A 773 16.07 -14.49 31.45
CA PHE A 773 15.97 -13.15 30.86
C PHE A 773 15.15 -13.15 29.57
N LEU A 774 15.30 -14.15 28.69
CA LEU A 774 14.50 -14.28 27.47
C LEU A 774 13.04 -14.69 27.76
N ASP A 775 12.80 -15.50 28.79
CA ASP A 775 11.44 -15.86 29.20
C ASP A 775 10.66 -14.66 29.75
N ILE A 776 11.32 -13.79 30.53
CA ILE A 776 10.70 -12.60 31.14
C ILE A 776 10.66 -11.40 30.17
N HIS A 777 11.79 -11.03 29.55
CA HIS A 777 11.91 -9.80 28.77
C HIS A 777 12.04 -10.01 27.25
N GLY A 778 12.19 -11.26 26.78
CA GLY A 778 12.49 -11.55 25.36
C GLY A 778 11.40 -11.15 24.36
N HIS A 779 10.17 -10.90 24.82
CA HIS A 779 9.06 -10.39 24.00
C HIS A 779 9.21 -8.90 23.62
N ARG A 780 10.21 -8.20 24.16
CA ARG A 780 10.55 -6.80 23.82
C ARG A 780 11.59 -6.75 22.70
N GLY A 781 11.79 -5.58 22.11
CA GLY A 781 12.79 -5.35 21.06
C GLY A 781 12.83 -3.89 20.61
N TYR A 782 13.54 -3.64 19.51
CA TYR A 782 13.40 -2.37 18.78
C TYR A 782 12.03 -2.31 18.10
N ARG A 783 11.35 -1.15 18.18
CA ARG A 783 9.98 -0.96 17.64
C ARG A 783 9.02 -2.07 18.07
N GLU A 784 8.98 -2.35 19.37
CA GLU A 784 8.29 -3.50 19.99
C GLU A 784 6.78 -3.65 19.66
N LEU A 785 6.15 -2.61 19.08
CA LEU A 785 4.78 -2.62 18.60
C LEU A 785 4.61 -3.08 17.14
N ASP A 786 5.52 -2.76 16.21
CA ASP A 786 5.35 -3.15 14.79
C ASP A 786 5.72 -4.62 14.57
N PRO A 787 4.82 -5.51 14.11
CA PRO A 787 5.06 -6.95 13.92
C PRO A 787 6.16 -7.31 12.90
N MET A 788 6.59 -6.36 12.07
CA MET A 788 7.67 -6.56 11.10
C MET A 788 9.03 -6.80 11.76
N TYR A 789 9.33 -6.13 12.88
CA TYR A 789 10.65 -6.18 13.54
C TYR A 789 10.86 -7.45 14.39
N ASP A 790 12.10 -7.72 14.80
CA ASP A 790 12.43 -8.88 15.66
C ASP A 790 12.46 -8.48 17.14
N THR A 791 11.87 -9.32 17.99
CA THR A 791 11.99 -9.25 19.46
C THR A 791 13.25 -9.98 19.92
N TRP A 792 13.77 -9.68 21.12
CA TRP A 792 15.01 -10.28 21.66
C TRP A 792 14.93 -11.82 21.81
N LYS A 793 13.73 -12.40 21.79
CA LYS A 793 13.47 -13.85 21.73
C LYS A 793 13.65 -14.44 20.33
N LEU A 794 13.41 -13.65 19.28
CA LEU A 794 13.65 -14.01 17.88
C LEU A 794 15.11 -13.73 17.48
N ASN A 795 15.62 -12.55 17.86
CA ASN A 795 17.01 -12.14 17.63
C ASN A 795 17.66 -11.65 18.94
N PRO A 796 18.33 -12.55 19.70
CA PRO A 796 18.97 -12.19 20.97
C PRO A 796 20.34 -11.51 20.84
N ILE A 797 20.87 -11.30 19.62
CA ILE A 797 22.25 -10.83 19.39
C ILE A 797 22.57 -9.48 20.07
N PRO A 798 21.70 -8.44 20.07
CA PRO A 798 21.95 -7.18 20.79
C PRO A 798 22.24 -7.36 22.29
N CYS A 799 21.59 -8.35 22.92
CA CYS A 799 21.81 -8.70 24.32
C CYS A 799 23.15 -9.41 24.54
N VAL A 800 23.62 -10.21 23.57
CA VAL A 800 24.94 -10.86 23.60
C VAL A 800 26.07 -9.85 23.39
N GLN A 801 25.91 -8.94 22.43
CA GLN A 801 26.83 -7.82 22.19
C GLN A 801 26.96 -6.94 23.44
N THR A 802 25.83 -6.62 24.08
CA THR A 802 25.79 -5.94 25.38
C THR A 802 26.58 -6.68 26.45
N ILE A 803 26.40 -8.00 26.59
CA ILE A 803 27.13 -8.81 27.57
C ILE A 803 28.64 -8.78 27.27
N LYS A 804 29.06 -8.88 26.01
CA LYS A 804 30.48 -8.77 25.59
C LYS A 804 31.05 -7.37 25.84
N GLY A 805 30.28 -6.31 25.62
CA GLY A 805 30.65 -4.92 25.95
C GLY A 805 30.78 -4.70 27.46
N LEU A 806 29.86 -5.22 28.26
CA LEU A 806 29.89 -5.20 29.73
C LEU A 806 31.07 -5.96 30.34
N LEU A 807 31.59 -6.98 29.65
CA LEU A 807 32.85 -7.63 30.02
C LEU A 807 34.08 -6.77 29.69
N SER A 808 33.96 -5.76 28.82
CA SER A 808 35.11 -5.10 28.16
C SER A 808 35.64 -3.84 28.84
N GLY A 809 34.80 -3.08 29.52
CA GLY A 809 35.23 -1.89 30.26
C GLY A 809 36.03 -2.22 31.53
N ASN A 810 36.75 -1.22 32.05
CA ASN A 810 36.97 -1.11 33.50
C ASN A 810 35.58 -1.08 34.18
N GLU A 811 35.45 -1.53 35.43
CA GLU A 811 34.15 -1.52 36.13
C GLU A 811 33.61 -0.09 36.28
N ILE A 812 32.77 0.35 35.33
CA ILE A 812 31.97 1.57 35.49
C ILE A 812 31.04 1.31 36.68
N GLN A 813 31.24 2.04 37.77
CA GLN A 813 30.52 1.86 39.03
C GLN A 813 29.09 2.45 38.97
N LEU A 814 28.34 2.10 37.92
CA LEU A 814 26.89 2.26 37.79
C LEU A 814 26.16 1.34 38.78
N GLN A 815 26.46 1.46 40.08
CA GLN A 815 25.65 0.92 41.16
C GLN A 815 24.20 1.34 40.92
N PRO A 816 23.21 0.43 40.96
CA PRO A 816 21.81 0.83 41.00
C PRO A 816 21.64 1.81 42.16
N LYS A 817 21.08 2.99 41.89
CA LYS A 817 21.01 4.06 42.89
C LYS A 817 20.24 3.55 44.10
N ALA A 818 20.92 3.43 45.25
CA ALA A 818 20.36 2.77 46.43
C ALA A 818 18.99 3.36 46.76
N VAL A 819 17.96 2.49 46.79
CA VAL A 819 16.55 2.90 46.84
C VAL A 819 16.29 3.67 48.14
N LYS A 820 16.34 5.01 48.03
CA LYS A 820 16.09 5.90 49.15
C LYS A 820 14.64 5.75 49.59
N SER A 821 14.39 5.69 50.89
CA SER A 821 13.03 5.63 51.39
C SER A 821 12.28 6.92 51.05
N VAL A 822 10.96 6.82 50.88
CA VAL A 822 10.07 8.00 50.71
C VAL A 822 10.32 9.06 51.80
N ASP A 823 10.65 8.61 53.01
CA ASP A 823 11.03 9.51 54.10
C ASP A 823 12.33 10.28 53.79
N GLN A 824 13.40 9.62 53.35
CA GLN A 824 14.68 10.25 52.97
C GLN A 824 14.53 11.21 51.77
N VAL A 825 13.82 10.80 50.71
CA VAL A 825 13.67 11.61 49.49
C VAL A 825 12.91 12.91 49.77
N VAL A 826 11.87 12.86 50.60
CA VAL A 826 11.11 14.07 51.00
C VAL A 826 11.88 14.92 52.03
N ASP A 827 12.91 14.37 52.68
CA ASP A 827 13.81 15.14 53.54
C ASP A 827 14.97 15.81 52.78
N GLU A 828 15.24 15.43 51.52
CA GLU A 828 16.23 16.04 50.62
C GLU A 828 15.70 17.21 49.77
N LEU A 829 14.39 17.51 49.83
CA LEU A 829 13.76 18.58 49.04
C LEU A 829 14.25 19.97 49.44
N LYS A 830 14.53 20.82 48.44
CA LYS A 830 14.91 22.22 48.63
C LYS A 830 13.71 23.13 48.89
N THR A 831 12.51 22.71 48.47
CA THR A 831 11.23 23.38 48.69
C THR A 831 10.86 23.37 50.18
N PRO A 832 10.66 24.54 50.81
CA PRO A 832 10.13 24.63 52.17
C PRO A 832 8.70 24.04 52.24
N LEU A 833 8.54 22.93 52.96
CA LEU A 833 7.25 22.29 53.22
C LEU A 833 6.87 22.45 54.70
N THR A 834 5.64 22.86 54.98
CA THR A 834 5.09 22.82 56.34
C THR A 834 4.97 21.36 56.82
N SER A 835 5.09 21.11 58.12
CA SER A 835 5.08 19.73 58.67
C SER A 835 3.86 18.91 58.26
N VAL A 836 2.69 19.56 58.12
CA VAL A 836 1.46 18.94 57.62
C VAL A 836 1.58 18.56 56.13
N LYS A 837 2.02 19.47 55.26
CA LYS A 837 2.22 19.15 53.84
C LYS A 837 3.32 18.11 53.64
N LYS A 838 4.40 18.16 54.42
CA LYS A 838 5.50 17.17 54.39
C LYS A 838 5.01 15.78 54.78
N LEU A 839 4.14 15.67 55.79
CA LEU A 839 3.50 14.41 56.20
C LEU A 839 2.54 13.87 55.11
N LEU A 840 1.72 14.73 54.52
CA LEU A 840 0.81 14.36 53.41
C LEU A 840 1.58 13.87 52.18
N LEU A 841 2.70 14.52 51.84
CA LEU A 841 3.58 14.08 50.75
C LEU A 841 4.18 12.71 51.03
N LYS A 842 4.77 12.53 52.23
CA LYS A 842 5.41 11.27 52.66
C LYS A 842 4.45 10.08 52.76
N LYS A 843 3.20 10.28 53.20
CA LYS A 843 2.28 9.17 53.52
C LYS A 843 1.13 8.97 52.52
N LEU A 844 0.83 9.94 51.67
CA LEU A 844 -0.27 9.84 50.68
C LEU A 844 0.17 10.17 49.26
N VAL A 845 0.64 11.40 48.99
CA VAL A 845 0.76 11.90 47.61
C VAL A 845 1.87 11.19 46.84
N LEU A 846 3.08 11.07 47.41
CA LEU A 846 4.20 10.44 46.70
C LEU A 846 4.00 8.92 46.49
N PRO A 847 3.62 8.11 47.51
CA PRO A 847 3.39 6.67 47.31
C PRO A 847 2.18 6.34 46.43
N TRP A 848 1.28 7.30 46.20
CA TRP A 848 0.18 7.17 45.24
C TRP A 848 0.64 7.46 43.80
N ALA A 849 1.46 8.50 43.61
CA ALA A 849 2.05 8.83 42.31
C ALA A 849 3.06 7.77 41.82
N GLN A 850 3.97 7.32 42.67
CA GLN A 850 4.97 6.28 42.33
C GLN A 850 4.31 4.97 41.87
N ARG A 851 3.32 4.46 42.61
CA ARG A 851 2.52 3.29 42.16
C ARG A 851 1.76 3.55 40.86
N GLY A 852 1.40 4.81 40.57
CA GLY A 852 0.88 5.21 39.25
C GLY A 852 1.86 4.89 38.12
N VAL A 853 3.13 5.28 38.29
CA VAL A 853 4.21 5.00 37.33
C VAL A 853 4.43 3.49 37.19
N GLY A 854 4.60 2.76 38.30
CA GLY A 854 4.82 1.31 38.26
C GLY A 854 3.69 0.54 37.53
N TYR A 855 2.42 0.87 37.79
CA TYR A 855 1.31 0.27 37.05
C TYR A 855 1.27 0.68 35.57
N ARG A 856 1.72 1.88 35.20
CA ARG A 856 1.86 2.29 33.78
C ARG A 856 2.86 1.41 33.05
N GLU A 857 4.05 1.21 33.62
CA GLU A 857 5.10 0.37 33.02
C GLU A 857 4.69 -1.10 32.96
N LEU A 858 4.06 -1.63 34.02
CA LEU A 858 3.54 -3.00 34.06
C LEU A 858 2.40 -3.23 33.05
N SER A 859 1.52 -2.24 32.84
CA SER A 859 0.47 -2.37 31.80
C SER A 859 1.03 -2.25 30.38
N LYS A 860 2.08 -1.42 30.15
CA LYS A 860 2.81 -1.43 28.87
C LYS A 860 3.50 -2.78 28.63
N TYR A 861 4.12 -3.37 29.65
CA TYR A 861 4.72 -4.73 29.57
C TYR A 861 3.72 -5.77 29.05
N PHE A 862 2.51 -5.86 29.64
CA PHE A 862 1.51 -6.82 29.19
C PHE A 862 0.96 -6.52 27.79
N MET A 863 0.82 -5.24 27.42
CA MET A 863 0.41 -4.85 26.07
C MET A 863 1.41 -5.32 25.00
N VAL A 864 2.72 -5.16 25.25
CA VAL A 864 3.77 -5.63 24.34
C VAL A 864 3.87 -7.15 24.32
N TYR A 865 3.75 -7.82 25.48
CA TYR A 865 3.75 -9.28 25.56
C TYR A 865 2.64 -9.90 24.68
N MET A 866 1.43 -9.36 24.73
CA MET A 866 0.33 -9.77 23.84
C MET A 866 0.64 -9.51 22.37
N ASN A 867 1.31 -8.40 22.07
CA ASN A 867 1.73 -8.06 20.71
C ASN A 867 2.80 -9.03 20.16
N ASP A 868 3.70 -9.59 20.99
CA ASP A 868 4.62 -10.65 20.56
C ASP A 868 3.89 -11.97 20.22
N LEU A 869 2.80 -12.31 20.92
CA LEU A 869 1.95 -13.44 20.54
C LEU A 869 1.27 -13.20 19.17
N TRP A 870 0.87 -11.95 18.89
CA TRP A 870 0.31 -11.54 17.60
C TRP A 870 1.36 -11.52 16.48
N ARG A 871 2.55 -10.99 16.74
CA ARG A 871 3.74 -11.05 15.87
C ARG A 871 4.08 -12.49 15.47
N GLN A 872 4.03 -13.44 16.42
CA GLN A 872 4.18 -14.87 16.13
C GLN A 872 3.04 -15.41 15.23
N GLY A 873 1.79 -15.01 15.49
CA GLY A 873 0.63 -15.36 14.66
C GLY A 873 0.74 -14.84 13.22
N PHE A 874 1.09 -13.56 13.04
CA PHE A 874 1.31 -12.94 11.73
C PHE A 874 2.48 -13.57 10.97
N ARG A 875 3.58 -13.93 11.64
CA ARG A 875 4.70 -14.62 11.00
C ARG A 875 4.34 -16.05 10.57
N LEU A 876 3.51 -16.76 11.34
CA LEU A 876 2.92 -18.05 10.93
C LEU A 876 1.97 -17.88 9.73
N LEU A 877 1.13 -16.84 9.72
CA LEU A 877 0.26 -16.52 8.59
C LEU A 877 1.09 -16.19 7.34
N ALA A 878 2.10 -15.32 7.45
CA ALA A 878 2.99 -14.96 6.35
C ALA A 878 3.71 -16.16 5.74
N GLN A 879 4.17 -17.10 6.58
CA GLN A 879 4.74 -18.38 6.13
C GLN A 879 3.71 -19.23 5.37
N ARG A 880 2.47 -19.35 5.88
CA ARG A 880 1.39 -20.10 5.22
C ARG A 880 0.95 -19.46 3.90
N MET A 881 0.76 -18.14 3.86
CA MET A 881 0.44 -17.39 2.63
C MET A 881 1.53 -17.56 1.55
N ALA A 882 2.80 -17.63 1.95
CA ALA A 882 3.89 -17.88 1.00
C ALA A 882 3.92 -19.34 0.52
N ALA A 883 3.69 -20.30 1.42
CA ALA A 883 3.64 -21.72 1.11
C ALA A 883 2.46 -22.09 0.18
N GLU A 884 1.30 -21.44 0.38
CA GLU A 884 0.10 -21.50 -0.48
C GLU A 884 0.21 -20.67 -1.77
N GLY A 885 1.34 -19.98 -2.01
CA GLY A 885 1.55 -19.18 -3.22
C GLY A 885 0.67 -17.94 -3.34
N LEU A 886 0.08 -17.46 -2.23
CA LEU A 886 -0.70 -16.21 -2.17
C LEU A 886 0.22 -14.98 -2.22
N ILE A 887 1.44 -15.12 -1.72
CA ILE A 887 2.51 -14.10 -1.75
C ILE A 887 3.86 -14.76 -2.12
N PRO A 888 4.83 -14.03 -2.70
CA PRO A 888 6.09 -14.65 -3.17
C PRO A 888 7.05 -15.11 -2.05
N THR A 889 7.09 -14.37 -0.93
CA THR A 889 7.85 -14.73 0.30
C THR A 889 7.13 -14.18 1.53
N ALA A 890 7.41 -14.71 2.71
CA ALA A 890 6.79 -14.24 3.96
C ALA A 890 6.95 -12.72 4.19
N ASP A 891 8.10 -12.12 3.86
CA ASP A 891 8.35 -10.67 3.99
C ASP A 891 7.28 -9.81 3.30
N HIS A 892 6.69 -10.29 2.21
CA HIS A 892 5.68 -9.55 1.45
C HIS A 892 4.41 -9.28 2.28
N PHE A 893 4.17 -10.06 3.33
CA PHE A 893 3.03 -9.89 4.25
C PHE A 893 3.01 -8.51 4.93
N PHE A 894 4.17 -7.99 5.35
CA PHE A 894 4.23 -6.73 6.10
C PHE A 894 3.90 -5.48 5.25
N TYR A 895 3.86 -5.64 3.93
CA TYR A 895 3.46 -4.61 2.97
C TYR A 895 2.03 -4.84 2.41
N LEU A 896 1.29 -5.84 2.92
CA LEU A 896 -0.15 -5.96 2.69
C LEU A 896 -0.93 -5.11 3.71
N THR A 897 -2.10 -4.64 3.27
CA THR A 897 -3.13 -4.07 4.16
C THR A 897 -4.11 -5.16 4.60
N VAL A 898 -4.80 -4.94 5.72
CA VAL A 898 -5.82 -5.88 6.27
C VAL A 898 -6.84 -6.35 5.21
N PRO A 899 -7.44 -5.48 4.36
CA PRO A 899 -8.37 -5.93 3.32
C PRO A 899 -7.73 -6.79 2.22
N GLU A 900 -6.44 -6.61 1.95
CA GLU A 900 -5.72 -7.40 0.93
C GLU A 900 -5.30 -8.78 1.47
N VAL A 901 -4.93 -8.87 2.76
CA VAL A 901 -4.78 -10.16 3.45
C VAL A 901 -6.11 -10.91 3.40
N GLU A 902 -7.21 -10.24 3.76
CA GLU A 902 -8.54 -10.82 3.74
C GLU A 902 -8.98 -11.25 2.33
N ALA A 903 -8.69 -10.46 1.30
CA ALA A 903 -8.98 -10.81 -0.09
C ALA A 903 -8.19 -12.06 -0.53
N LEU A 904 -6.86 -12.05 -0.37
CA LEU A 904 -5.99 -13.18 -0.74
C LEU A 904 -6.37 -14.47 -0.01
N CYS A 905 -6.65 -14.39 1.31
CA CYS A 905 -7.11 -15.51 2.12
C CYS A 905 -8.53 -15.99 1.76
N ASN A 906 -9.40 -15.11 1.23
CA ASN A 906 -10.72 -15.52 0.75
C ASN A 906 -10.74 -16.08 -0.68
N GLY A 907 -9.64 -16.00 -1.41
CA GLY A 907 -9.52 -16.54 -2.77
C GLY A 907 -9.43 -15.50 -3.88
N ASP A 908 -9.30 -14.21 -3.56
CA ASP A 908 -8.92 -13.19 -4.55
C ASP A 908 -7.50 -13.48 -5.05
N ARG A 909 -7.29 -13.29 -6.35
CA ARG A 909 -6.04 -13.56 -7.09
C ARG A 909 -5.65 -12.35 -7.96
N ASN A 910 -6.10 -11.14 -7.57
CA ASN A 910 -5.80 -9.90 -8.27
C ASN A 910 -4.30 -9.56 -8.24
N SER A 911 -3.67 -9.53 -9.42
CA SER A 911 -2.23 -9.28 -9.62
C SER A 911 -1.77 -7.93 -9.04
N LEU A 912 -2.65 -6.92 -9.06
CA LEU A 912 -2.40 -5.57 -8.57
C LEU A 912 -2.16 -5.50 -7.06
N ILE A 913 -2.58 -6.51 -6.29
CA ILE A 913 -2.24 -6.62 -4.88
C ILE A 913 -0.72 -6.77 -4.74
N LEU A 914 -0.13 -7.75 -5.45
CA LEU A 914 1.32 -8.00 -5.35
C LEU A 914 2.16 -6.92 -6.05
N SER A 915 1.63 -6.27 -7.09
CA SER A 915 2.28 -5.08 -7.66
C SER A 915 2.43 -3.96 -6.60
N ARG A 916 1.33 -3.61 -5.90
CA ARG A 916 1.36 -2.62 -4.81
C ARG A 916 2.29 -3.03 -3.66
N VAL A 917 2.25 -4.29 -3.24
CA VAL A 917 3.16 -4.83 -2.21
C VAL A 917 4.64 -4.65 -2.59
N ARG A 918 5.03 -4.96 -3.84
CA ARG A 918 6.41 -4.73 -4.34
C ARG A 918 6.75 -3.22 -4.34
N HIS A 919 5.81 -2.37 -4.72
CA HIS A 919 5.98 -0.91 -4.76
C HIS A 919 6.14 -0.30 -3.36
N ARG A 920 5.29 -0.69 -2.40
CA ARG A 920 5.40 -0.34 -0.98
C ARG A 920 6.75 -0.77 -0.39
N ARG A 921 7.19 -2.01 -0.70
CA ARG A 921 8.51 -2.52 -0.30
C ARG A 921 9.68 -1.69 -0.85
N ARG A 922 9.57 -1.15 -2.07
CA ARG A 922 10.55 -0.19 -2.63
C ARG A 922 10.55 1.15 -1.89
N LEU A 923 9.38 1.66 -1.52
CA LEU A 923 9.24 2.99 -0.90
C LEU A 923 9.47 3.00 0.61
N TYR A 924 9.32 1.88 1.30
CA TYR A 924 9.43 1.81 2.76
C TYR A 924 10.74 2.40 3.33
N PRO A 925 11.94 2.14 2.78
CA PRO A 925 13.17 2.76 3.29
C PRO A 925 13.20 4.29 3.13
N GLN A 926 12.54 4.83 2.11
CA GLN A 926 12.39 6.28 1.91
C GLN A 926 11.38 6.87 2.91
N MET A 927 10.27 6.16 3.17
CA MET A 927 9.26 6.56 4.16
C MET A 927 9.80 6.52 5.59
N ASP A 928 10.61 5.52 5.93
CA ASP A 928 11.21 5.38 7.26
C ASP A 928 12.20 6.53 7.56
N GLY A 929 12.87 7.05 6.52
CA GLY A 929 13.70 8.25 6.58
C GLY A 929 12.94 9.59 6.72
N TYR A 930 11.61 9.61 6.82
CA TYR A 930 10.82 10.84 6.98
C TYR A 930 10.72 11.30 8.45
N LYS A 931 11.57 12.24 8.85
CA LYS A 931 11.42 13.00 10.10
C LYS A 931 10.40 14.13 9.94
N PHE A 932 9.41 14.24 10.83
CA PHE A 932 8.42 15.34 10.87
C PHE A 932 8.58 16.17 12.15
N GLU A 933 7.97 17.36 12.23
CA GLU A 933 7.93 18.15 13.47
C GLU A 933 7.08 17.46 14.56
N GLU A 934 7.22 17.88 15.83
CA GLU A 934 6.40 17.35 16.93
C GLU A 934 4.97 17.90 16.91
N PHE A 935 4.79 19.16 16.48
CA PHE A 935 3.49 19.79 16.28
C PHE A 935 3.35 20.23 14.82
N ILE A 936 2.40 19.65 14.09
CA ILE A 936 2.14 19.97 12.68
C ILE A 936 0.83 20.74 12.60
N LYS A 937 0.87 21.97 12.07
CA LYS A 937 -0.31 22.82 11.90
C LYS A 937 -0.75 22.90 10.44
N GLY A 938 -2.03 22.66 10.18
CA GLY A 938 -2.63 22.86 8.87
C GLY A 938 -2.28 21.77 7.84
N PRO A 939 -2.66 21.98 6.56
CA PRO A 939 -2.63 20.93 5.52
C PRO A 939 -1.22 20.48 5.09
N GLN A 940 -0.14 21.13 5.55
CA GLN A 940 1.22 20.84 5.10
C GLN A 940 1.94 19.84 6.01
N MET A 941 1.51 18.57 5.97
CA MET A 941 2.28 17.45 6.50
C MET A 941 3.50 17.19 5.60
N ARG A 942 4.63 17.84 5.89
CA ARG A 942 5.89 17.71 5.14
C ARG A 942 7.03 17.21 6.03
N PRO A 943 7.89 16.28 5.56
CA PRO A 943 9.09 15.90 6.31
C PRO A 943 10.08 17.07 6.41
N ARG A 944 10.71 17.25 7.57
CA ARG A 944 11.81 18.20 7.81
C ARG A 944 12.95 17.99 6.82
N ASN A 945 13.20 16.74 6.45
CA ASN A 945 14.25 16.31 5.52
C ASN A 945 13.96 16.67 4.05
N PHE A 946 12.73 17.11 3.73
CA PHE A 946 12.33 17.47 2.36
C PHE A 946 12.77 18.89 1.97
N GLU A 947 12.99 19.78 2.95
CA GLU A 947 13.67 21.06 2.74
C GLU A 947 15.17 20.92 3.08
N LYS A 948 16.05 21.10 2.09
CA LYS A 948 17.45 21.45 2.37
C LYS A 948 17.52 22.87 2.94
N ARG A 949 17.24 23.04 4.23
CA ARG A 949 17.53 24.30 4.94
C ARG A 949 19.04 24.45 5.09
N ILE A 950 19.64 25.09 4.09
CA ILE A 950 21.04 25.55 4.11
C ILE A 950 21.12 26.76 5.05
N THR A 951 21.01 26.50 6.35
CA THR A 951 21.32 27.46 7.41
C THR A 951 21.81 26.66 8.62
N PRO A 952 23.11 26.32 8.68
CA PRO A 952 23.69 25.87 9.95
C PRO A 952 23.46 26.96 11.01
N PRO A 953 23.24 26.59 12.29
CA PRO A 953 23.07 27.57 13.35
C PRO A 953 24.28 28.51 13.36
N THR A 954 24.03 29.83 13.39
CA THR A 954 25.05 30.85 13.16
C THR A 954 26.19 30.73 14.17
N MET A 955 27.34 30.21 13.72
CA MET A 955 28.49 29.89 14.58
C MET A 955 29.26 31.14 15.03
N SER A 956 28.64 31.95 15.89
CA SER A 956 29.37 32.88 16.74
C SER A 956 30.26 32.10 17.70
N THR A 957 31.51 32.53 17.85
CA THR A 957 32.45 32.13 18.92
C THR A 957 32.87 30.65 19.01
N GLY A 958 32.90 29.90 17.90
CA GLY A 958 33.82 28.74 17.72
C GLY A 958 33.72 27.56 18.72
N MET A 959 32.61 27.45 19.44
CA MET A 959 32.42 26.54 20.56
C MET A 959 30.99 26.01 20.49
N VAL A 960 30.83 24.73 20.15
CA VAL A 960 29.49 24.11 19.99
C VAL A 960 28.92 23.84 21.37
N GLN A 961 28.00 24.70 21.81
CA GLN A 961 27.24 24.52 23.04
C GLN A 961 25.74 24.45 22.72
N MET A 962 25.06 23.45 23.28
CA MET A 962 23.61 23.24 23.11
C MET A 962 22.96 23.01 24.46
N ARG A 963 21.66 23.30 24.56
CA ARG A 963 20.89 23.22 25.81
C ARG A 963 19.74 22.21 25.68
N GLY A 964 19.35 21.58 26.79
CA GLY A 964 18.17 20.72 26.87
C GLY A 964 17.53 20.73 28.25
N THR A 965 16.51 19.89 28.43
CA THR A 965 15.86 19.68 29.73
C THR A 965 16.65 18.66 30.56
N PRO A 966 17.09 18.99 31.79
CA PRO A 966 17.78 18.04 32.65
C PRO A 966 16.83 17.00 33.24
N VAL A 967 17.28 15.74 33.23
CA VAL A 967 16.49 14.57 33.64
C VAL A 967 17.12 13.83 34.81
N SER A 968 18.43 13.61 34.72
CA SER A 968 19.23 12.88 35.69
C SER A 968 20.52 13.65 35.91
N ASN A 969 20.85 13.94 37.18
CA ASN A 969 21.87 14.93 37.52
C ASN A 969 23.29 14.36 37.50
N GLY A 970 24.17 15.05 36.78
CA GLY A 970 25.62 14.88 36.91
C GLY A 970 26.40 15.64 35.83
N THR A 971 27.71 15.50 35.87
CA THR A 971 28.64 16.09 34.90
C THR A 971 29.60 15.01 34.42
N VAL A 972 29.78 14.89 33.10
CA VAL A 972 30.66 13.90 32.47
C VAL A 972 31.41 14.49 31.28
N SER A 973 32.65 14.07 31.09
CA SER A 973 33.49 14.45 29.95
C SER A 973 33.97 13.18 29.26
N ALA A 974 33.49 12.91 28.05
CA ALA A 974 33.77 11.66 27.34
C ALA A 974 33.64 11.80 25.81
N ARG A 975 33.97 10.72 25.10
CA ARG A 975 33.69 10.55 23.67
C ARG A 975 32.18 10.50 23.43
N VAL A 976 31.74 11.14 22.36
CA VAL A 976 30.39 11.07 21.83
C VAL A 976 30.26 9.92 20.85
N CYS A 977 29.15 9.18 20.96
CA CYS A 977 28.61 8.35 19.88
C CYS A 977 27.28 8.98 19.42
N VAL A 978 27.26 9.54 18.21
CA VAL A 978 26.01 9.90 17.52
C VAL A 978 25.48 8.65 16.83
N SER A 979 24.20 8.35 17.05
CA SER A 979 23.51 7.16 16.52
C SER A 979 22.05 7.55 16.32
N GLU A 980 21.62 7.80 15.09
CA GLU A 980 20.25 8.23 14.80
C GLU A 980 19.25 7.08 14.85
N ASP A 981 19.70 5.87 14.46
CA ASP A 981 18.96 4.61 14.55
C ASP A 981 19.75 3.58 15.40
N ILE A 982 19.06 2.61 15.99
CA ILE A 982 19.69 1.60 16.86
C ILE A 982 20.54 0.59 16.08
N THR A 983 20.34 0.45 14.77
CA THR A 983 21.22 -0.34 13.90
C THR A 983 22.68 0.17 13.93
N GLU A 984 22.89 1.46 14.21
CA GLU A 984 24.21 2.07 14.39
C GLU A 984 24.80 1.85 15.79
N ALA A 985 24.05 1.29 16.75
CA ALA A 985 24.47 1.13 18.16
C ALA A 985 25.68 0.20 18.35
N HIS A 986 26.09 -0.54 17.31
CA HIS A 986 27.36 -1.28 17.26
C HIS A 986 28.60 -0.36 17.36
N ASN A 987 28.45 0.96 17.16
CA ASN A 987 29.50 1.97 17.31
C ASN A 987 29.71 2.46 18.76
N ILE A 988 28.83 2.06 19.68
CA ILE A 988 28.87 2.44 21.10
C ILE A 988 30.02 1.70 21.81
N GLN A 989 30.86 2.46 22.48
CA GLN A 989 31.97 1.98 23.30
C GLN A 989 31.68 2.21 24.79
N SER A 990 32.33 1.41 25.64
CA SER A 990 32.17 1.52 27.09
C SER A 990 32.78 2.84 27.59
N GLY A 991 31.92 3.75 28.05
CA GLY A 991 32.26 5.10 28.48
C GLY A 991 31.70 6.23 27.61
N ASP A 992 31.00 5.95 26.49
CA ASP A 992 30.49 6.99 25.59
C ASP A 992 29.33 7.83 26.18
N ILE A 993 29.20 9.07 25.70
CA ILE A 993 27.96 9.85 25.71
C ILE A 993 27.18 9.49 24.44
N LEU A 994 25.99 8.89 24.58
CA LEU A 994 25.08 8.66 23.45
C LEU A 994 24.37 9.96 23.07
N ILE A 995 24.38 10.31 21.79
CA ILE A 995 23.51 11.32 21.20
C ILE A 995 22.61 10.62 20.17
N THR A 996 21.30 10.69 20.34
CA THR A 996 20.34 10.04 19.45
C THR A 996 19.09 10.89 19.24
N TYR A 997 18.29 10.56 18.23
CA TYR A 997 17.03 11.23 17.96
C TYR A 997 15.99 10.94 19.08
N SER A 998 15.81 9.67 19.44
CA SER A 998 14.88 9.22 20.49
C SER A 998 15.20 7.81 20.99
N THR A 999 15.07 7.56 22.30
CA THR A 999 15.30 6.24 22.90
C THR A 999 14.00 5.46 23.17
N ASP A 1000 13.78 4.36 22.45
CA ASP A 1000 12.82 3.31 22.85
C ASP A 1000 13.45 2.30 23.84
N ILE A 1001 12.72 1.24 24.20
CA ILE A 1001 13.22 0.20 25.12
C ILE A 1001 14.25 -0.73 24.48
N GLY A 1002 14.36 -0.76 23.14
CA GLY A 1002 15.41 -1.45 22.40
C GLY A 1002 16.82 -1.02 22.81
N TRP A 1003 17.00 0.24 23.24
CA TRP A 1003 18.27 0.81 23.69
C TRP A 1003 18.72 0.33 25.09
N SER A 1004 17.84 -0.29 25.88
CA SER A 1004 18.11 -0.70 27.27
C SER A 1004 19.34 -1.60 27.47
N PRO A 1005 19.67 -2.54 26.56
CA PRO A 1005 20.91 -3.31 26.61
C PRO A 1005 22.16 -2.42 26.48
N TYR A 1006 22.12 -1.33 25.72
CA TYR A 1006 23.27 -0.46 25.49
C TYR A 1006 23.50 0.54 26.64
N PHE A 1007 22.48 0.95 27.39
CA PHE A 1007 22.60 1.94 28.48
C PHE A 1007 23.69 1.63 29.54
N PRO A 1008 23.95 0.39 29.98
CA PRO A 1008 25.08 0.06 30.87
C PRO A 1008 26.48 0.30 30.31
N LEU A 1009 26.62 0.55 29.00
CA LEU A 1009 27.89 0.94 28.37
C LEU A 1009 28.14 2.45 28.47
N LEU A 1010 27.10 3.25 28.70
CA LEU A 1010 27.14 4.71 28.56
C LEU A 1010 27.60 5.42 29.83
N SER A 1011 28.24 6.57 29.64
CA SER A 1011 28.56 7.55 30.68
C SER A 1011 27.67 8.79 30.66
N GLY A 1012 26.92 9.02 29.57
CA GLY A 1012 25.92 10.08 29.43
C GLY A 1012 24.90 9.79 28.32
N ILE A 1013 23.73 10.43 28.38
CA ILE A 1013 22.64 10.28 27.39
C ILE A 1013 22.12 11.65 26.96
N ILE A 1014 21.91 11.82 25.65
CA ILE A 1014 21.29 13.00 25.05
C ILE A 1014 20.26 12.55 24.00
N THR A 1015 19.05 13.12 24.04
CA THR A 1015 18.05 12.92 22.98
C THR A 1015 17.56 14.24 22.37
N GLU A 1016 17.34 14.25 21.06
CA GLU A 1016 16.67 15.37 20.38
C GLU A 1016 15.19 15.46 20.76
N ILE A 1017 14.52 14.30 20.96
CA ILE A 1017 13.12 14.20 21.38
C ILE A 1017 13.01 13.34 22.64
N GLY A 1018 12.14 13.74 23.57
CA GLY A 1018 11.78 12.97 24.75
C GLY A 1018 11.05 13.81 25.79
N GLY A 1019 10.12 13.20 26.53
CA GLY A 1019 9.49 13.82 27.71
C GLY A 1019 10.21 13.43 29.00
N THR A 1020 10.02 14.18 30.09
CA THR A 1020 10.64 13.89 31.40
C THR A 1020 10.17 12.58 32.05
N VAL A 1021 9.30 11.81 31.39
CA VAL A 1021 8.82 10.48 31.83
C VAL A 1021 8.92 9.43 30.71
N SER A 1022 9.75 9.68 29.68
CA SER A 1022 10.11 8.71 28.63
C SER A 1022 10.95 7.57 29.16
N HIS A 1023 11.08 6.49 28.40
CA HIS A 1023 11.86 5.30 28.79
C HIS A 1023 13.32 5.65 29.12
N GLY A 1024 14.05 6.27 28.20
CA GLY A 1024 15.44 6.70 28.43
C GLY A 1024 15.56 7.69 29.60
N ALA A 1025 14.55 8.53 29.84
CA ALA A 1025 14.52 9.45 30.96
C ALA A 1025 14.28 8.78 32.33
N VAL A 1026 13.63 7.61 32.36
CA VAL A 1026 13.50 6.79 33.57
C VAL A 1026 14.81 6.06 33.85
N ILE A 1027 15.33 5.28 32.89
CA ILE A 1027 16.54 4.47 33.11
C ILE A 1027 17.77 5.34 33.46
N ALA A 1028 17.93 6.50 32.83
CA ALA A 1028 19.03 7.42 33.14
C ALA A 1028 19.05 7.84 34.63
N ARG A 1029 17.90 7.98 35.28
CA ARG A 1029 17.79 8.39 36.70
C ARG A 1029 18.12 7.25 37.66
N GLU A 1030 17.64 6.05 37.36
CA GLU A 1030 17.79 4.84 38.18
C GLU A 1030 19.25 4.37 38.24
N TYR A 1031 19.96 4.49 37.11
CA TYR A 1031 21.37 4.16 36.98
C TYR A 1031 22.31 5.37 37.24
N GLY A 1032 21.75 6.56 37.45
CA GLY A 1032 22.52 7.77 37.76
C GLY A 1032 23.35 8.34 36.60
N ILE A 1033 23.00 7.99 35.37
CA ILE A 1033 23.64 8.46 34.14
C ILE A 1033 23.20 9.92 33.88
N PRO A 1034 24.12 10.90 33.74
CA PRO A 1034 23.80 12.27 33.34
C PRO A 1034 22.99 12.30 32.05
N CYS A 1035 21.85 13.01 32.05
CA CYS A 1035 20.92 13.00 30.92
C CYS A 1035 20.25 14.35 30.65
N LEU A 1036 20.31 14.76 29.37
CA LEU A 1036 19.53 15.87 28.78
C LEU A 1036 18.59 15.31 27.71
N ILE A 1037 17.34 15.79 27.69
CA ILE A 1037 16.37 15.51 26.62
C ILE A 1037 15.94 16.82 25.95
N ALA A 1038 15.32 16.72 24.77
CA ALA A 1038 14.91 17.89 23.98
C ALA A 1038 16.10 18.81 23.60
N VAL A 1039 17.26 18.23 23.30
CA VAL A 1039 18.42 18.95 22.72
C VAL A 1039 18.27 18.97 21.20
N GLU A 1040 17.36 19.80 20.70
CA GLU A 1040 16.99 19.80 19.27
C GLU A 1040 18.19 20.07 18.35
N GLY A 1041 18.46 19.17 17.40
CA GLY A 1041 19.55 19.28 16.43
C GLY A 1041 20.90 18.71 16.89
N ALA A 1042 20.98 18.07 18.07
CA ALA A 1042 22.21 17.46 18.58
C ALA A 1042 22.86 16.45 17.61
N CYS A 1043 22.06 15.62 16.92
CA CYS A 1043 22.58 14.65 15.96
C CYS A 1043 23.24 15.30 14.73
N SER A 1044 22.83 16.53 14.40
CA SER A 1044 23.44 17.33 13.32
C SER A 1044 24.62 18.19 13.77
N ALA A 1045 24.73 18.51 15.07
CA ALA A 1045 25.73 19.44 15.61
C ALA A 1045 27.02 18.75 16.08
N PHE A 1046 26.93 17.50 16.53
CA PHE A 1046 28.06 16.69 17.02
C PHE A 1046 28.40 15.56 16.03
N LYS A 1047 29.56 14.93 16.20
CA LYS A 1047 29.97 13.74 15.43
C LYS A 1047 30.54 12.64 16.32
N THR A 1048 30.32 11.39 15.93
CA THR A 1048 30.90 10.23 16.60
C THR A 1048 32.43 10.31 16.65
N GLY A 1049 33.00 10.29 17.86
CA GLY A 1049 34.42 10.54 18.11
C GLY A 1049 34.73 11.91 18.73
N ASP A 1050 33.80 12.88 18.69
CA ASP A 1050 33.97 14.17 19.37
C ASP A 1050 34.10 13.98 20.89
N THR A 1051 34.95 14.75 21.56
CA THR A 1051 34.96 14.81 23.04
C THR A 1051 34.07 15.96 23.52
N CYS A 1052 33.14 15.68 24.42
CA CYS A 1052 32.20 16.67 24.93
C CYS A 1052 32.07 16.62 26.45
N VAL A 1053 31.83 17.79 27.05
CA VAL A 1053 31.38 17.92 28.44
C VAL A 1053 29.86 18.05 28.44
N LEU A 1054 29.19 17.11 29.09
CA LEU A 1054 27.77 17.13 29.39
C LEU A 1054 27.60 17.54 30.86
N ASP A 1055 27.03 18.72 31.12
CA ASP A 1055 26.65 19.17 32.47
C ASP A 1055 25.15 19.46 32.54
N THR A 1056 24.43 18.65 33.32
CA THR A 1056 22.99 18.85 33.52
C THR A 1056 22.68 19.98 34.49
N THR A 1057 23.69 20.53 35.19
CA THR A 1057 23.55 21.64 36.14
C THR A 1057 23.38 22.98 35.43
N THR A 1058 24.26 23.29 34.46
CA THR A 1058 24.05 24.40 33.50
C THR A 1058 22.99 24.07 32.45
N GLN A 1059 22.67 22.78 32.30
CA GLN A 1059 21.74 22.18 31.33
C GLN A 1059 22.31 22.10 29.90
N THR A 1060 23.63 22.00 29.76
CA THR A 1060 24.33 22.10 28.47
C THR A 1060 25.23 20.92 28.14
N ILE A 1061 25.27 20.53 26.87
CA ILE A 1061 26.42 19.85 26.27
C ILE A 1061 27.32 20.89 25.59
N THR A 1062 28.63 20.73 25.75
CA THR A 1062 29.67 21.60 25.17
C THR A 1062 30.75 20.73 24.52
N LYS A 1063 31.07 21.00 23.25
CA LYS A 1063 32.21 20.36 22.57
C LYS A 1063 33.54 20.86 23.11
N VAL A 1064 34.45 19.94 23.44
CA VAL A 1064 35.84 20.23 23.78
C VAL A 1064 36.65 20.32 22.48
N GLN A 1065 37.64 21.21 22.44
CA GLN A 1065 38.60 21.34 21.33
C GLN A 1065 39.75 20.33 21.46
#